data_AF-A0AAV4PQI7-F1
#
_entry.id   AF-A0AAV4PQI7-F1
#
_cell.length_a   1.000
_cell.length_b   1.000
_cell.length_c   1.000
_cell.angle_alpha   90.00
_cell.angle_beta   90.00
_cell.angle_gamma   90.00
#
_symmetry.space_group_name_H-M   'P 1'
#
loop_
_entity.id
_entity.type
_entity.pdbx_description
1 polymer ?
#
loop_
_entity_poly.entity_id
_entity_poly.type
_entity_poly.pdbx_seq_one_letter_code
_entity_poly.pdbx_strand_id
1 'polypeptide(L)'
;MSSDTVPTRPPNVLIYVGDKQENVFKNIAANLLRCLNADKYVVYELKKSQVCRTPWKENVALLVVFAEEIETSIVEAFRDYIENEGKIMVFCSNFDHTDSGLSYKKNSDIGFTKINYKNIKNVPVYRGKYCYNLQNGEELAVDSAGNSAILKSIYKTGKLIVTSVHLALNPDFPLLNQSEDFQSNEENRLSILKDILTEELGLESKSITILKPTPGYIIVDDDTLIPKLKSKINMNDISLGKLDKTFQVPELLDASTNIKVPLLFESEGLSTVSFDKNSYFSKLKSNRFGCVVVFFPVITSTMIAAEQFSNHDNIVIVAGRQISGRGRSDNAWISPEGCAMFTLHFTLSLSSRLGQRMSILQHLASLAVVHSIRKQQIYKQLNLRLKWPNDLYYENDKKIGGILINTTIQGSLAHVYLGIGINVSNKQPTICINSAIQEHNSITGDIIPLLKPEEVIASTLTELENLIDDFEKLGSDNFYSLYYSYWLHQNQLVTLSSIGKEATIQGLDDYGFLMGFFRRSQSSVVNYQCPRQKNCVVDRVNRNRCQYCRLQKCLALGMSRDAVKFGRMSKKQREKVEDEVRFHRAQLVRPQGTAPSHSTPQPTETSPDSSVFDHQQQPSSSNQHVSYINSGYSYNGDLNTFTTNGYTYTPQAIQFDLGSTDYVDSTTFDPQQQLEALPDANSLLITVVPPGPMTTNSHLELLTKTLTEAHTRTCLYTSEQIAEFMRKPHDVTALLCYKSMDHEQLWLDCAQKLTTIIQQIIEFAKMVPGFMKLSQDDQILLLKAGSFEMSVLRMSRYLDPVTNLVMYGDHMIPSDAFTTADTTEMKLVNNTFEVAKNIAELKLTESELALYSACVLLSPDRLGLKNVQDVQTLYQAILKALKYELQLTHKLPFKGDVQVFDVLMAKLADLRDLSMLHMDALAKFRSASGHLEFPALHKELFSVENM
;
A
#
# COMPACT_ATOMS: atom_id res chain seq x y z
N MET A 1 -28.10 29.50 -13.56
CA MET A 1 -27.86 28.21 -12.88
C MET A 1 -26.37 28.12 -12.61
N SER A 2 -25.95 27.73 -11.42
CA SER A 2 -24.55 27.39 -11.17
C SER A 2 -24.17 26.16 -11.99
N SER A 3 -22.96 26.14 -12.53
CA SER A 3 -22.35 24.93 -13.09
C SER A 3 -21.82 24.10 -11.93
N ASP A 4 -22.70 23.34 -11.28
CA ASP A 4 -22.33 22.41 -10.21
C ASP A 4 -21.42 21.32 -10.79
N THR A 5 -20.10 21.52 -10.66
CA THR A 5 -19.08 20.63 -11.21
C THR A 5 -19.20 19.26 -10.55
N VAL A 6 -19.48 18.21 -11.33
CA VAL A 6 -19.60 16.84 -10.84
C VAL A 6 -18.31 16.46 -10.11
N PRO A 7 -18.36 16.08 -8.82
CA PRO A 7 -17.16 15.87 -8.02
C PRO A 7 -16.36 14.66 -8.53
N THR A 8 -15.04 14.80 -8.54
CA THR A 8 -14.10 13.77 -9.04
C THR A 8 -13.96 12.58 -8.09
N ARG A 9 -14.25 12.78 -6.79
CA ARG A 9 -14.23 11.78 -5.71
C ARG A 9 -15.44 11.98 -4.77
N PRO A 10 -15.86 10.97 -3.98
CA PRO A 10 -16.87 11.14 -2.94
C PRO A 10 -16.38 12.11 -1.86
N PRO A 11 -17.10 13.19 -1.49
CA PRO A 11 -16.62 14.13 -0.49
C PRO A 11 -16.57 13.52 0.93
N ASN A 12 -15.50 13.83 1.66
CA ASN A 12 -15.23 13.29 2.99
C ASN A 12 -15.85 14.14 4.10
N VAL A 13 -16.39 13.50 5.13
CA VAL A 13 -16.72 14.11 6.43
C VAL A 13 -15.76 13.52 7.46
N LEU A 14 -14.88 14.35 7.99
CA LEU A 14 -13.82 13.94 8.91
C LEU A 14 -14.25 14.18 10.35
N ILE A 15 -13.96 13.25 11.26
CA ILE A 15 -14.25 13.39 12.69
C ILE A 15 -12.95 13.28 13.49
N TYR A 16 -12.54 14.33 14.18
CA TYR A 16 -11.43 14.33 15.13
C TYR A 16 -11.96 14.13 16.56
N VAL A 17 -11.54 13.05 17.23
CA VAL A 17 -11.99 12.69 18.60
C VAL A 17 -10.89 12.75 19.67
N GLY A 18 -9.71 13.29 19.34
CA GLY A 18 -8.53 13.27 20.22
C GLY A 18 -7.98 11.86 20.46
N ASP A 19 -7.22 11.70 21.55
CA ASP A 19 -6.56 10.43 21.87
C ASP A 19 -7.51 9.47 22.63
N LYS A 20 -7.69 8.26 22.08
CA LYS A 20 -8.38 7.10 22.68
C LYS A 20 -9.90 7.22 22.93
N GLN A 21 -10.70 7.61 21.93
CA GLN A 21 -12.18 7.61 22.02
C GLN A 21 -12.90 6.86 20.87
N GLU A 22 -12.45 5.64 20.52
CA GLU A 22 -12.97 4.85 19.38
C GLU A 22 -14.51 4.65 19.39
N ASN A 23 -15.12 4.46 20.57
CA ASN A 23 -16.58 4.31 20.70
C ASN A 23 -17.35 5.64 20.50
N VAL A 24 -16.72 6.78 20.77
CA VAL A 24 -17.31 8.11 20.56
C VAL A 24 -17.32 8.45 19.07
N PHE A 25 -16.21 8.20 18.36
CA PHE A 25 -16.14 8.31 16.90
C PHE A 25 -17.32 7.60 16.22
N LYS A 26 -17.56 6.34 16.61
CA LYS A 26 -18.62 5.49 16.05
C LYS A 26 -20.02 6.05 16.31
N ASN A 27 -20.30 6.53 17.52
CA ASN A 27 -21.60 7.10 17.86
C ASN A 27 -21.88 8.42 17.13
N ILE A 28 -20.86 9.24 16.91
CA ILE A 28 -20.95 10.47 16.12
C ILE A 28 -21.14 10.14 14.63
N ALA A 29 -20.33 9.23 14.07
CA ALA A 29 -20.44 8.80 12.67
C ALA A 29 -21.83 8.22 12.35
N ALA A 30 -22.37 7.40 13.26
CA ALA A 30 -23.73 6.87 13.19
C ALA A 30 -24.80 7.96 13.06
N ASN A 31 -24.75 8.98 13.92
CA ASN A 31 -25.74 10.05 13.93
C ASN A 31 -25.55 11.02 12.75
N LEU A 32 -24.31 11.31 12.34
CA LEU A 32 -24.05 12.09 11.12
C LEU A 32 -24.60 11.38 9.87
N LEU A 33 -24.46 10.05 9.78
CA LEU A 33 -25.02 9.28 8.65
C LEU A 33 -26.56 9.22 8.67
N ARG A 34 -27.23 9.31 9.83
CA ARG A 34 -28.70 9.51 9.89
C ARG A 34 -29.12 10.89 9.37
N CYS A 35 -28.26 11.90 9.51
CA CYS A 35 -28.54 13.28 9.08
C CYS A 35 -28.14 13.58 7.62
N LEU A 36 -27.09 12.94 7.08
CA LEU A 36 -26.48 13.23 5.77
C LEU A 36 -26.92 12.26 4.68
N ASN A 37 -26.74 12.64 3.41
CA ASN A 37 -26.93 11.73 2.29
C ASN A 37 -25.78 10.71 2.19
N ALA A 38 -26.01 9.50 2.69
CA ALA A 38 -25.10 8.36 2.63
C ALA A 38 -24.82 7.84 1.20
N ASP A 39 -25.50 8.33 0.16
CA ASP A 39 -25.15 8.04 -1.25
C ASP A 39 -24.03 8.96 -1.79
N LYS A 40 -23.66 10.01 -1.02
CA LYS A 40 -22.76 11.08 -1.44
C LYS A 40 -21.50 11.20 -0.58
N TYR A 41 -21.65 11.17 0.76
CA TYR A 41 -20.56 11.45 1.70
C TYR A 41 -19.97 10.18 2.32
N VAL A 42 -18.65 10.15 2.50
CA VAL A 42 -17.96 9.13 3.31
C VAL A 42 -17.55 9.73 4.66
N VAL A 43 -17.74 9.00 5.75
CA VAL A 43 -17.33 9.44 7.11
C VAL A 43 -16.07 8.71 7.56
N TYR A 44 -15.04 9.44 7.99
CA TYR A 44 -13.75 8.90 8.44
C TYR A 44 -13.28 9.52 9.76
N GLU A 45 -12.48 8.78 10.53
CA GLU A 45 -11.75 9.31 11.69
C GLU A 45 -10.51 10.08 11.21
N LEU A 46 -10.35 11.33 11.65
CA LEU A 46 -9.12 12.10 11.47
C LEU A 46 -8.26 11.96 12.72
N LYS A 47 -7.21 11.15 12.63
CA LYS A 47 -6.30 10.86 13.74
C LYS A 47 -5.33 12.03 13.96
N LYS A 48 -4.95 12.24 15.22
CA LYS A 48 -3.98 13.26 15.66
C LYS A 48 -2.72 13.36 14.78
N SER A 49 -2.14 12.20 14.44
CA SER A 49 -0.95 12.10 13.59
C SER A 49 -1.16 12.55 12.13
N GLN A 50 -2.40 12.60 11.64
CA GLN A 50 -2.75 13.04 10.29
C GLN A 50 -2.98 14.56 10.22
N VAL A 51 -3.44 15.22 11.30
CA VAL A 51 -3.79 16.66 11.27
C VAL A 51 -2.61 17.54 10.86
N CYS A 52 -1.39 17.18 11.25
CA CYS A 52 -0.16 17.92 10.90
C CYS A 52 0.49 17.45 9.58
N ARG A 53 -0.19 16.67 8.75
CA ARG A 53 0.36 16.05 7.53
C ARG A 53 -0.50 16.38 6.31
N THR A 54 0.13 16.75 5.20
CA THR A 54 -0.58 16.98 3.94
C THR A 54 -0.77 15.68 3.14
N PRO A 55 -1.92 15.45 2.47
CA PRO A 55 -3.14 16.25 2.50
C PRO A 55 -4.34 15.50 3.12
N TRP A 56 -4.81 15.95 4.29
CA TRP A 56 -6.15 15.59 4.79
C TRP A 56 -7.24 16.60 4.40
N LYS A 57 -6.87 17.83 4.05
CA LYS A 57 -7.78 18.96 3.78
C LYS A 57 -8.47 18.87 2.42
N GLU A 58 -7.88 18.12 1.49
CA GLU A 58 -8.41 17.92 0.14
C GLU A 58 -9.69 17.07 0.17
N ASN A 59 -10.69 17.45 -0.65
CA ASN A 59 -11.96 16.73 -0.78
C ASN A 59 -12.77 16.59 0.54
N VAL A 60 -12.56 17.48 1.52
CA VAL A 60 -13.36 17.52 2.76
C VAL A 60 -14.60 18.41 2.58
N ALA A 61 -15.78 17.85 2.86
CA ALA A 61 -17.05 18.56 2.90
C ALA A 61 -17.36 19.14 4.30
N LEU A 62 -16.85 18.51 5.37
CA LEU A 62 -17.00 18.95 6.75
C LEU A 62 -15.93 18.33 7.64
N LEU A 63 -15.34 19.12 8.53
CA LEU A 63 -14.60 18.64 9.70
C LEU A 63 -15.48 18.75 10.95
N VAL A 64 -15.65 17.64 11.67
CA VAL A 64 -16.29 17.58 12.98
C VAL A 64 -15.22 17.39 14.05
N VAL A 65 -15.24 18.25 15.06
CA VAL A 65 -14.26 18.23 16.16
C VAL A 65 -15.00 17.91 17.45
N PHE A 66 -14.56 16.85 18.12
CA PHE A 66 -15.16 16.32 19.34
C PHE A 66 -14.06 15.86 20.31
N ALA A 67 -13.30 16.80 20.84
CA ALA A 67 -12.29 16.56 21.87
C ALA A 67 -12.40 17.66 22.93
N GLU A 68 -12.38 17.32 24.21
CA GLU A 68 -12.52 18.33 25.28
C GLU A 68 -11.35 19.31 25.28
N GLU A 69 -10.13 18.79 25.20
CA GLU A 69 -8.90 19.56 25.07
C GLU A 69 -8.22 19.21 23.74
N ILE A 70 -7.88 20.24 22.97
CA ILE A 70 -7.15 20.20 21.71
C ILE A 70 -5.79 20.88 21.94
N GLU A 71 -4.74 20.38 21.28
CA GLU A 71 -3.40 20.98 21.32
C GLU A 71 -3.31 22.19 20.37
N THR A 72 -2.51 23.20 20.72
CA THR A 72 -2.43 24.47 19.97
C THR A 72 -2.09 24.27 18.49
N SER A 73 -1.15 23.38 18.16
CA SER A 73 -0.79 23.02 16.77
C SER A 73 -1.94 22.40 15.96
N ILE A 74 -2.88 21.75 16.64
CA ILE A 74 -4.07 21.14 16.03
C ILE A 74 -5.15 22.23 15.83
N VAL A 75 -5.29 23.15 16.79
CA VAL A 75 -6.13 24.36 16.63
C VAL A 75 -5.64 25.22 15.46
N GLU A 76 -4.33 25.44 15.33
CA GLU A 76 -3.71 26.14 14.19
C GLU A 76 -3.98 25.43 12.86
N ALA A 77 -3.81 24.11 12.80
CA ALA A 77 -4.08 23.34 11.58
C ALA A 77 -5.57 23.35 11.17
N PHE A 78 -6.49 23.44 12.13
CA PHE A 78 -7.92 23.61 11.90
C PHE A 78 -8.30 25.06 11.54
N ARG A 79 -7.63 26.06 12.12
CA ARG A 79 -7.75 27.49 11.76
C ARG A 79 -7.40 27.70 10.30
N ASP A 80 -6.22 27.25 9.86
CA ASP A 80 -5.82 27.30 8.45
C ASP A 80 -6.83 26.60 7.51
N TYR A 81 -7.48 25.52 7.95
CA TYR A 81 -8.56 24.90 7.15
C TYR A 81 -9.79 25.81 7.00
N ILE A 82 -10.23 26.51 8.06
CA ILE A 82 -11.31 27.52 7.97
C ILE A 82 -10.89 28.69 7.07
N GLU A 83 -9.64 29.14 7.19
CA GLU A 83 -9.08 30.24 6.41
C GLU A 83 -9.01 29.96 4.90
N ASN A 84 -8.92 28.69 4.52
CA ASN A 84 -8.97 28.17 3.15
C ASN A 84 -10.37 27.60 2.82
N GLU A 85 -11.41 28.39 3.14
CA GLU A 85 -12.83 28.15 2.82
C GLU A 85 -13.48 26.93 3.52
N GLY A 86 -12.77 26.28 4.44
CA GLY A 86 -13.21 25.05 5.10
C GLY A 86 -14.48 25.20 5.96
N LYS A 87 -15.20 24.09 6.08
CA LYS A 87 -16.39 23.95 6.93
C LYS A 87 -16.08 23.11 8.16
N ILE A 88 -16.34 23.65 9.35
CA ILE A 88 -16.05 22.98 10.63
C ILE A 88 -17.23 23.07 11.61
N MET A 89 -17.44 22.01 12.40
CA MET A 89 -18.39 21.97 13.51
C MET A 89 -17.70 21.45 14.78
N VAL A 90 -17.61 22.29 15.82
CA VAL A 90 -16.86 22.02 17.05
C VAL A 90 -17.79 21.79 18.24
N PHE A 91 -17.65 20.63 18.88
CA PHE A 91 -18.46 20.19 20.02
C PHE A 91 -17.67 20.28 21.33
N CYS A 92 -18.02 21.26 22.17
CA CYS A 92 -17.60 21.34 23.57
C CYS A 92 -16.07 21.31 23.82
N SER A 93 -15.29 21.90 22.92
CA SER A 93 -13.82 21.93 22.94
C SER A 93 -13.25 23.26 23.43
N ASN A 94 -11.98 23.25 23.83
CA ASN A 94 -11.15 24.44 24.07
C ASN A 94 -10.74 25.20 22.77
N PHE A 95 -11.63 25.31 21.78
CA PHE A 95 -11.31 25.87 20.46
C PHE A 95 -11.53 27.39 20.39
N ASP A 96 -10.53 28.14 19.92
CA ASP A 96 -10.61 29.58 19.68
C ASP A 96 -10.34 29.96 18.21
N HIS A 97 -10.88 31.11 17.80
CA HIS A 97 -10.69 31.65 16.46
C HIS A 97 -10.74 33.18 16.53
N THR A 98 -9.60 33.76 16.95
CA THR A 98 -9.39 35.20 17.17
C THR A 98 -9.91 36.07 16.03
N ASP A 99 -9.64 35.65 14.80
CA ASP A 99 -9.86 36.43 13.58
C ASP A 99 -11.34 36.48 13.15
N SER A 100 -12.19 35.63 13.76
CA SER A 100 -13.65 35.74 13.67
C SER A 100 -14.28 36.22 15.00
N GLY A 101 -13.47 36.69 15.95
CA GLY A 101 -13.92 37.14 17.26
C GLY A 101 -14.48 36.03 18.16
N LEU A 102 -14.10 34.76 17.92
CA LEU A 102 -14.49 33.61 18.76
C LEU A 102 -13.53 33.44 19.94
N SER A 103 -14.10 33.33 21.13
CA SER A 103 -13.42 32.95 22.37
C SER A 103 -14.18 31.86 23.12
N TYR A 104 -13.51 31.08 23.96
CA TYR A 104 -14.13 30.11 24.85
C TYR A 104 -13.90 30.46 26.33
N LYS A 105 -14.79 29.98 27.20
CA LYS A 105 -14.64 29.98 28.65
C LYS A 105 -14.93 28.58 29.18
N LYS A 106 -14.17 28.14 30.19
CA LYS A 106 -14.46 26.88 30.90
C LYS A 106 -15.70 27.07 31.76
N ASN A 107 -16.63 26.13 31.68
CA ASN A 107 -17.92 26.17 32.37
C ASN A 107 -17.86 25.28 33.63
N SER A 108 -18.46 25.75 34.73
CA SER A 108 -18.69 24.96 35.95
C SER A 108 -19.87 23.99 35.78
N ASP A 109 -20.89 24.40 35.03
CA ASP A 109 -22.21 23.80 35.07
C ASP A 109 -22.35 22.76 33.95
N ILE A 110 -21.64 21.65 34.12
CA ILE A 110 -21.64 20.47 33.23
C ILE A 110 -22.80 19.55 33.61
N GLY A 111 -23.62 19.11 32.66
CA GLY A 111 -24.80 18.30 32.95
C GLY A 111 -25.85 18.33 31.84
N PHE A 112 -27.01 17.72 32.07
CA PHE A 112 -28.16 17.87 31.18
C PHE A 112 -28.71 19.30 31.23
N THR A 113 -28.99 19.86 30.06
CA THR A 113 -29.67 21.15 29.87
C THR A 113 -30.76 21.00 28.81
N LYS A 114 -31.64 21.99 28.68
CA LYS A 114 -32.63 22.05 27.58
C LYS A 114 -32.31 23.21 26.66
N ILE A 115 -32.35 22.99 25.35
CA ILE A 115 -32.09 24.01 24.33
C ILE A 115 -33.34 24.34 23.51
N ASN A 116 -33.33 25.54 22.93
CA ASN A 116 -34.35 26.05 22.02
C ASN A 116 -33.68 26.46 20.70
N TYR A 117 -34.01 25.78 19.60
CA TYR A 117 -33.43 25.99 18.27
C TYR A 117 -34.55 26.23 17.24
N LYS A 118 -34.55 27.39 16.57
CA LYS A 118 -35.61 27.81 15.63
C LYS A 118 -37.01 27.52 16.22
N ASN A 119 -37.80 26.63 15.62
CA ASN A 119 -39.14 26.24 16.10
C ASN A 119 -39.14 25.09 17.14
N ILE A 120 -38.03 24.36 17.29
CA ILE A 120 -37.91 23.20 18.18
C ILE A 120 -37.51 23.69 19.58
N LYS A 121 -38.30 23.35 20.60
CA LYS A 121 -38.15 23.90 21.97
C LYS A 121 -37.92 22.80 23.00
N ASN A 122 -37.27 23.16 24.12
CA ASN A 122 -37.08 22.33 25.31
C ASN A 122 -36.33 20.99 25.09
N VAL A 123 -35.54 20.84 24.02
CA VAL A 123 -34.85 19.58 23.69
C VAL A 123 -33.74 19.30 24.72
N PRO A 124 -33.76 18.15 25.42
CA PRO A 124 -32.72 17.81 26.39
C PRO A 124 -31.44 17.38 25.67
N VAL A 125 -30.32 17.96 26.09
CA VAL A 125 -28.98 17.73 25.54
C VAL A 125 -27.95 17.79 26.67
N TYR A 126 -26.82 17.10 26.52
CA TYR A 126 -25.72 17.24 27.49
C TYR A 126 -24.89 18.49 27.18
N ARG A 127 -24.63 19.31 28.20
CA ARG A 127 -23.76 20.50 28.14
C ARG A 127 -22.34 20.12 28.54
N GLY A 128 -21.36 20.46 27.71
CA GLY A 128 -19.95 20.15 27.93
C GLY A 128 -19.19 21.17 28.77
N LYS A 129 -17.87 20.96 28.87
CA LYS A 129 -16.92 21.77 29.67
C LYS A 129 -16.68 23.19 29.17
N TYR A 130 -17.07 23.51 27.93
CA TYR A 130 -16.73 24.76 27.27
C TYR A 130 -17.95 25.47 26.71
N CYS A 131 -18.10 26.74 27.07
CA CYS A 131 -19.06 27.68 26.50
C CYS A 131 -18.30 28.73 25.69
N TYR A 132 -18.92 29.23 24.62
CA TYR A 132 -18.28 30.15 23.69
C TYR A 132 -18.87 31.56 23.81
N ASN A 133 -18.11 32.56 23.37
CA ASN A 133 -18.55 33.93 23.17
C ASN A 133 -17.99 34.44 21.84
N LEU A 134 -18.82 35.09 21.04
CA LEU A 134 -18.56 35.42 19.65
C LEU A 134 -18.97 36.86 19.36
N GLN A 135 -18.01 37.72 19.02
CA GLN A 135 -18.26 39.15 18.87
C GLN A 135 -19.07 39.50 17.61
N ASN A 136 -18.82 38.77 16.50
CA ASN A 136 -19.40 39.03 15.18
C ASN A 136 -19.96 37.73 14.61
N GLY A 137 -21.14 37.30 15.07
CA GLY A 137 -21.75 36.06 14.61
C GLY A 137 -23.21 35.89 15.03
N GLU A 138 -23.77 34.73 14.69
CA GLU A 138 -25.19 34.42 14.78
C GLU A 138 -25.45 33.37 15.88
N GLU A 139 -26.43 33.64 16.73
CA GLU A 139 -26.91 32.69 17.74
C GLU A 139 -28.01 31.81 17.14
N LEU A 140 -27.76 30.50 17.08
CA LEU A 140 -28.68 29.52 16.51
C LEU A 140 -29.57 28.84 17.55
N ALA A 141 -29.08 28.72 18.80
CA ALA A 141 -29.86 28.23 19.93
C ALA A 141 -29.40 28.82 21.25
N VAL A 142 -30.36 28.96 22.17
CA VAL A 142 -30.13 29.26 23.59
C VAL A 142 -30.47 28.07 24.48
N ASP A 143 -29.83 28.00 25.64
CA ASP A 143 -30.20 27.09 26.73
C ASP A 143 -31.35 27.63 27.60
N SER A 144 -31.81 26.81 28.54
CA SER A 144 -32.91 27.12 29.45
C SER A 144 -32.59 28.24 30.47
N ALA A 145 -31.35 28.73 30.52
CA ALA A 145 -30.93 29.88 31.31
C ALA A 145 -30.64 31.13 30.45
N GLY A 146 -30.89 31.06 29.13
CA GLY A 146 -30.72 32.17 28.19
C GLY A 146 -29.28 32.37 27.70
N ASN A 147 -28.39 31.39 27.88
CA ASN A 147 -27.03 31.45 27.34
C ASN A 147 -27.00 30.87 25.92
N SER A 148 -26.15 31.43 25.05
CA SER A 148 -25.87 30.89 23.72
C SER A 148 -25.35 29.45 23.81
N ALA A 149 -26.11 28.50 23.28
CA ALA A 149 -25.78 27.08 23.26
C ALA A 149 -25.14 26.64 21.93
N ILE A 150 -25.55 27.26 20.82
CA ILE A 150 -25.03 27.02 19.47
C ILE A 150 -24.79 28.38 18.80
N LEU A 151 -23.57 28.61 18.35
CA LEU A 151 -23.12 29.84 17.69
C LEU A 151 -22.53 29.54 16.31
N LYS A 152 -22.74 30.45 15.37
CA LYS A 152 -22.31 30.38 13.97
C LYS A 152 -21.46 31.60 13.64
N SER A 153 -20.28 31.35 13.07
CA SER A 153 -19.39 32.36 12.53
C SER A 153 -19.05 32.05 11.08
N ILE A 154 -18.80 33.09 10.30
CA ILE A 154 -18.33 33.02 8.92
C ILE A 154 -17.07 33.85 8.85
N TYR A 155 -15.98 33.27 8.37
CA TYR A 155 -14.69 33.95 8.21
C TYR A 155 -14.21 33.79 6.78
N LYS A 156 -14.03 34.91 6.06
CA LYS A 156 -13.96 34.94 4.60
C LYS A 156 -15.19 34.23 4.02
N THR A 157 -15.00 33.01 3.50
CA THR A 157 -16.00 32.07 2.97
C THR A 157 -16.14 30.81 3.83
N GLY A 158 -15.19 30.54 4.73
CA GLY A 158 -15.20 29.41 5.64
C GLY A 158 -16.30 29.51 6.70
N LYS A 159 -16.83 28.35 7.12
CA LYS A 159 -17.98 28.26 8.03
C LYS A 159 -17.60 27.54 9.31
N LEU A 160 -17.84 28.20 10.44
CA LEU A 160 -17.51 27.73 11.79
C LEU A 160 -18.78 27.67 12.64
N ILE A 161 -19.24 26.45 12.94
CA ILE A 161 -20.28 26.21 13.96
C ILE A 161 -19.58 25.76 15.25
N VAL A 162 -19.92 26.38 16.38
CA VAL A 162 -19.49 25.93 17.71
C VAL A 162 -20.71 25.68 18.59
N THR A 163 -20.67 24.59 19.36
CA THR A 163 -21.75 24.21 20.28
C THR A 163 -21.21 23.81 21.64
N SER A 164 -21.78 24.39 22.70
CA SER A 164 -21.50 24.01 24.10
C SER A 164 -22.34 22.81 24.56
N VAL A 165 -23.12 22.23 23.64
CA VAL A 165 -23.95 21.04 23.87
C VAL A 165 -23.68 19.94 22.83
N HIS A 166 -23.77 18.68 23.25
CA HIS A 166 -23.44 17.53 22.42
C HIS A 166 -24.66 17.05 21.61
N LEU A 167 -24.87 17.61 20.42
CA LEU A 167 -25.97 17.21 19.52
C LEU A 167 -25.72 15.85 18.83
N ALA A 168 -24.45 15.48 18.61
CA ALA A 168 -24.08 14.29 17.84
C ALA A 168 -23.87 13.00 18.67
N LEU A 169 -23.82 13.09 20.01
CA LEU A 169 -23.82 11.91 20.89
C LEU A 169 -25.24 11.50 21.32
N ASN A 170 -25.42 10.21 21.57
CA ASN A 170 -26.62 9.68 22.22
C ASN A 170 -26.63 10.01 23.73
N PRO A 171 -27.79 10.35 24.32
CA PRO A 171 -27.95 10.56 25.76
C PRO A 171 -27.58 9.35 26.64
N ASP A 172 -27.66 8.13 26.11
CA ASP A 172 -27.37 6.87 26.83
C ASP A 172 -25.89 6.45 26.81
N PHE A 173 -25.00 7.24 26.23
CA PHE A 173 -23.58 6.89 26.17
C PHE A 173 -22.99 6.90 27.59
N PRO A 174 -22.16 5.92 28.02
CA PRO A 174 -21.87 5.61 29.44
C PRO A 174 -21.05 6.64 30.25
N LEU A 175 -20.98 7.89 29.80
CA LEU A 175 -20.64 9.06 30.60
C LEU A 175 -21.88 9.67 31.30
N LEU A 176 -23.08 9.19 30.98
CA LEU A 176 -24.37 9.82 31.29
C LEU A 176 -25.30 8.86 32.05
N ASN A 177 -25.83 9.31 33.20
CA ASN A 177 -26.83 8.56 33.96
C ASN A 177 -28.25 8.91 33.48
N GLN A 178 -29.15 7.92 33.60
CA GLN A 178 -30.47 7.88 32.94
C GLN A 178 -31.51 8.86 33.51
N SER A 179 -32.41 9.33 32.65
CA SER A 179 -33.76 9.82 32.98
C SER A 179 -34.69 9.62 31.78
N GLU A 180 -35.98 9.40 32.00
CA GLU A 180 -36.94 8.85 31.04
C GLU A 180 -37.34 9.79 29.86
N ASP A 181 -38.09 9.25 28.89
CA ASP A 181 -38.42 9.79 27.55
C ASP A 181 -37.21 9.99 26.61
N PHE A 182 -36.87 8.94 25.84
CA PHE A 182 -35.71 8.97 24.93
C PHE A 182 -36.04 9.22 23.45
N GLN A 183 -37.02 8.51 22.86
CA GLN A 183 -37.21 8.51 21.39
C GLN A 183 -37.60 9.87 20.81
N SER A 184 -38.61 10.53 21.37
CA SER A 184 -39.05 11.87 20.95
C SER A 184 -37.96 12.94 21.11
N ASN A 185 -37.08 12.77 22.10
CA ASN A 185 -35.95 13.66 22.34
C ASN A 185 -34.77 13.39 21.40
N GLU A 186 -34.55 12.13 20.99
CA GLU A 186 -33.58 11.78 19.95
C GLU A 186 -33.99 12.35 18.57
N GLU A 187 -35.24 12.16 18.14
CA GLU A 187 -35.71 12.70 16.85
C GLU A 187 -35.54 14.22 16.76
N ASN A 188 -35.90 14.94 17.82
CA ASN A 188 -35.73 16.40 17.88
C ASN A 188 -34.25 16.81 17.89
N ARG A 189 -33.37 16.11 18.63
CA ARG A 189 -31.90 16.33 18.61
C ARG A 189 -31.31 16.14 17.21
N LEU A 190 -31.69 15.07 16.52
CA LEU A 190 -31.19 14.76 15.18
C LEU A 190 -31.79 15.66 14.10
N SER A 191 -33.01 16.16 14.30
CA SER A 191 -33.62 17.20 13.47
C SER A 191 -32.83 18.52 13.55
N ILE A 192 -32.45 18.96 14.76
CA ILE A 192 -31.56 20.12 14.96
C ILE A 192 -30.20 19.89 14.30
N LEU A 193 -29.58 18.72 14.51
CA LEU A 193 -28.28 18.40 13.90
C LEU A 193 -28.36 18.39 12.36
N LYS A 194 -29.43 17.83 11.80
CA LYS A 194 -29.68 17.81 10.35
C LYS A 194 -29.86 19.21 9.77
N ASP A 195 -30.68 20.06 10.40
CA ASP A 195 -30.94 21.43 9.95
C ASP A 195 -29.66 22.30 9.99
N ILE A 196 -28.78 22.11 10.98
CA ILE A 196 -27.46 22.74 11.02
C ILE A 196 -26.56 22.24 9.88
N LEU A 197 -26.59 20.93 9.59
CA LEU A 197 -25.81 20.34 8.50
C LEU A 197 -26.30 20.79 7.12
N THR A 198 -27.61 20.93 6.90
CA THR A 198 -28.17 21.36 5.60
C THR A 198 -28.19 22.88 5.44
N GLU A 199 -28.89 23.61 6.30
CA GLU A 199 -29.14 25.04 6.09
C GLU A 199 -27.90 25.88 6.40
N GLU A 200 -27.25 25.61 7.54
CA GLU A 200 -26.15 26.44 8.02
C GLU A 200 -24.83 26.08 7.34
N LEU A 201 -24.52 24.78 7.23
CA LEU A 201 -23.28 24.29 6.64
C LEU A 201 -23.40 23.98 5.13
N GLY A 202 -24.59 23.75 4.58
CA GLY A 202 -24.75 23.44 3.15
C GLY A 202 -24.20 22.07 2.76
N LEU A 203 -24.48 21.04 3.57
CA LEU A 203 -24.35 19.63 3.16
C LEU A 203 -25.71 19.12 2.64
N GLU A 204 -25.68 17.96 2.00
CA GLU A 204 -26.88 17.36 1.40
C GLU A 204 -27.44 16.28 2.32
N SER A 205 -28.73 16.33 2.60
CA SER A 205 -29.45 15.30 3.35
C SER A 205 -30.42 14.55 2.44
N LYS A 206 -30.52 13.24 2.65
CA LYS A 206 -31.51 12.36 2.03
C LYS A 206 -32.21 11.59 3.14
N SER A 207 -33.54 11.45 3.07
CA SER A 207 -34.26 10.65 4.06
C SER A 207 -33.92 9.17 3.88
N ILE A 208 -33.18 8.61 4.83
CA ILE A 208 -32.73 7.21 4.77
C ILE A 208 -33.82 6.31 5.34
N THR A 209 -34.45 5.50 4.48
CA THR A 209 -35.03 4.22 4.90
C THR A 209 -33.88 3.33 5.35
N ILE A 210 -33.82 2.96 6.64
CA ILE A 210 -32.64 2.24 7.16
C ILE A 210 -32.55 0.85 6.54
N LEU A 211 -31.52 0.63 5.74
CA LEU A 211 -31.36 -0.56 4.92
C LEU A 211 -30.95 -1.77 5.76
N LYS A 212 -31.67 -2.88 5.57
CA LYS A 212 -31.37 -4.18 6.19
C LYS A 212 -30.82 -5.14 5.14
N PRO A 213 -29.85 -6.01 5.46
CA PRO A 213 -29.47 -7.11 4.57
C PRO A 213 -30.68 -7.98 4.21
N THR A 214 -30.79 -8.35 2.94
CA THR A 214 -31.87 -9.18 2.39
C THR A 214 -31.39 -10.62 2.15
N PRO A 215 -32.30 -11.58 1.92
CA PRO A 215 -31.97 -12.89 1.34
C PRO A 215 -31.11 -12.78 0.07
N GLY A 216 -30.33 -13.82 -0.18
CA GLY A 216 -29.60 -14.01 -1.44
C GLY A 216 -30.36 -14.94 -2.39
N TYR A 217 -30.36 -14.60 -3.67
CA TYR A 217 -31.08 -15.32 -4.73
C TYR A 217 -30.08 -15.98 -5.68
N ILE A 218 -30.14 -17.30 -5.82
CA ILE A 218 -29.36 -18.04 -6.81
C ILE A 218 -30.07 -17.94 -8.16
N ILE A 219 -29.36 -17.43 -9.17
CA ILE A 219 -29.85 -17.18 -10.53
C ILE A 219 -28.92 -17.89 -11.53
N VAL A 220 -29.52 -18.67 -12.44
CA VAL A 220 -28.86 -19.42 -13.52
C VAL A 220 -29.70 -19.32 -14.80
N ASP A 221 -29.06 -19.43 -15.96
CA ASP A 221 -29.74 -19.44 -17.26
C ASP A 221 -30.53 -20.74 -17.50
N ASP A 222 -29.93 -21.88 -17.13
CA ASP A 222 -30.51 -23.23 -17.26
C ASP A 222 -30.98 -23.77 -15.91
N ASP A 223 -32.30 -23.81 -15.71
CA ASP A 223 -32.93 -24.33 -14.49
C ASP A 223 -32.63 -25.83 -14.23
N THR A 224 -32.19 -26.61 -15.23
CA THR A 224 -31.74 -28.00 -15.02
C THR A 224 -30.44 -28.12 -14.22
N LEU A 225 -29.75 -26.99 -13.98
CA LEU A 225 -28.63 -26.90 -13.05
C LEU A 225 -29.07 -26.81 -11.58
N ILE A 226 -30.30 -26.36 -11.29
CA ILE A 226 -30.79 -26.13 -9.91
C ILE A 226 -30.64 -27.37 -9.02
N PRO A 227 -31.00 -28.61 -9.43
CA PRO A 227 -30.79 -29.81 -8.59
C PRO A 227 -29.31 -30.12 -8.31
N LYS A 228 -28.41 -29.79 -9.24
CA LYS A 228 -26.95 -29.97 -9.10
C LYS A 228 -26.33 -28.89 -8.19
N LEU A 229 -26.97 -27.73 -8.08
CA LEU A 229 -26.58 -26.66 -7.16
C LEU A 229 -27.13 -26.91 -5.74
N LYS A 230 -28.40 -27.31 -5.60
CA LYS A 230 -29.03 -27.71 -4.32
C LYS A 230 -28.33 -28.84 -3.58
N SER A 231 -27.55 -29.66 -4.29
CA SER A 231 -26.75 -30.76 -3.72
C SER A 231 -25.27 -30.41 -3.47
N LYS A 232 -24.83 -29.19 -3.84
CA LYS A 232 -23.45 -28.71 -3.67
C LYS A 232 -23.35 -27.51 -2.74
N ILE A 233 -24.23 -26.53 -2.94
CA ILE A 233 -24.28 -25.28 -2.16
C ILE A 233 -25.07 -25.54 -0.88
N ASN A 234 -24.51 -25.09 0.25
CA ASN A 234 -25.20 -25.14 1.54
C ASN A 234 -26.29 -24.07 1.59
N MET A 235 -27.56 -24.46 1.47
CA MET A 235 -28.72 -23.56 1.43
C MET A 235 -29.13 -22.97 2.79
N ASN A 236 -28.38 -23.25 3.86
CA ASN A 236 -28.56 -22.60 5.16
C ASN A 236 -28.18 -21.12 5.12
N ASP A 237 -28.45 -20.38 6.22
CA ASP A 237 -28.09 -18.96 6.30
C ASP A 237 -26.61 -18.68 6.02
N ILE A 238 -26.35 -17.80 5.08
CA ILE A 238 -25.03 -17.22 4.81
C ILE A 238 -24.65 -16.32 5.98
N SER A 239 -23.44 -16.51 6.51
CA SER A 239 -22.82 -15.56 7.42
C SER A 239 -22.31 -14.36 6.62
N LEU A 240 -22.90 -13.19 6.84
CA LEU A 240 -22.46 -11.91 6.29
C LEU A 240 -21.41 -11.21 7.18
N GLY A 241 -20.75 -12.00 8.05
CA GLY A 241 -19.85 -11.54 9.10
C GLY A 241 -20.55 -10.83 10.26
N LYS A 242 -19.73 -10.29 11.17
CA LYS A 242 -20.19 -9.21 12.07
C LYS A 242 -20.12 -7.91 11.29
N LEU A 243 -21.08 -7.01 11.47
CA LEU A 243 -21.01 -5.69 10.87
C LEU A 243 -19.82 -4.93 11.47
N ASP A 244 -19.07 -4.23 10.63
CA ASP A 244 -17.92 -3.46 11.10
C ASP A 244 -18.39 -2.30 11.97
N LYS A 245 -17.72 -2.09 13.12
CA LYS A 245 -18.22 -1.21 14.20
C LYS A 245 -18.29 0.27 13.81
N THR A 246 -17.75 0.66 12.66
CA THR A 246 -17.66 2.03 12.15
C THR A 246 -18.99 2.63 11.68
N PHE A 247 -19.97 1.80 11.28
CA PHE A 247 -21.15 2.27 10.51
C PHE A 247 -22.50 1.72 10.99
N GLN A 248 -22.69 1.49 12.29
CA GLN A 248 -24.01 1.16 12.85
C GLN A 248 -24.90 2.41 12.96
N VAL A 249 -26.02 2.46 12.23
CA VAL A 249 -27.18 3.25 12.69
C VAL A 249 -27.69 2.59 13.99
N PRO A 250 -27.90 3.31 15.11
CA PRO A 250 -27.97 2.68 16.45
C PRO A 250 -29.09 1.67 16.67
N GLU A 251 -30.11 1.67 15.81
CA GLU A 251 -31.33 0.88 15.93
C GLU A 251 -31.25 -0.49 15.22
N LEU A 252 -30.14 -0.83 14.57
CA LEU A 252 -30.00 -2.06 13.78
C LEU A 252 -28.81 -2.93 14.22
N LEU A 253 -29.16 -4.11 14.72
CA LEU A 253 -28.31 -5.30 14.90
C LEU A 253 -27.20 -5.12 15.94
N ASP A 254 -27.33 -5.77 17.09
CA ASP A 254 -26.30 -5.81 18.13
C ASP A 254 -24.96 -6.31 17.54
N ALA A 255 -23.89 -5.53 17.77
CA ALA A 255 -22.52 -5.81 17.31
C ALA A 255 -21.92 -7.10 17.89
N SER A 256 -22.56 -7.73 18.88
CA SER A 256 -22.24 -9.08 19.31
C SER A 256 -22.54 -10.13 18.23
N THR A 257 -23.61 -9.92 17.45
CA THR A 257 -24.24 -10.94 16.58
C THR A 257 -23.59 -11.06 15.19
N ASN A 258 -23.57 -12.27 14.67
CA ASN A 258 -23.15 -12.57 13.30
C ASN A 258 -24.39 -12.51 12.39
N ILE A 259 -24.36 -11.64 11.38
CA ILE A 259 -25.51 -11.41 10.50
C ILE A 259 -25.72 -12.64 9.62
N LYS A 260 -26.97 -13.10 9.57
CA LYS A 260 -27.40 -14.28 8.83
C LYS A 260 -28.55 -13.94 7.89
N VAL A 261 -28.45 -14.36 6.64
CA VAL A 261 -29.53 -14.25 5.64
C VAL A 261 -29.67 -15.57 4.87
N PRO A 262 -30.90 -16.00 4.54
CA PRO A 262 -31.11 -17.26 3.82
C PRO A 262 -30.72 -17.15 2.34
N LEU A 263 -30.35 -18.29 1.76
CA LEU A 263 -30.33 -18.47 0.31
C LEU A 263 -31.67 -19.00 -0.19
N LEU A 264 -32.11 -18.47 -1.33
CA LEU A 264 -33.31 -18.89 -2.05
C LEU A 264 -32.96 -19.09 -3.53
N PHE A 265 -33.73 -19.90 -4.26
CA PHE A 265 -33.69 -19.84 -5.73
C PHE A 265 -34.64 -18.76 -6.24
N GLU A 266 -34.34 -18.19 -7.41
CA GLU A 266 -35.21 -17.22 -8.10
C GLU A 266 -36.66 -17.72 -8.21
N SER A 267 -36.85 -18.99 -8.58
CA SER A 267 -38.14 -19.68 -8.69
C SER A 267 -38.91 -19.86 -7.37
N GLU A 268 -38.28 -19.59 -6.23
CA GLU A 268 -38.83 -19.73 -4.87
C GLU A 268 -39.07 -18.35 -4.22
N GLY A 269 -38.67 -17.26 -4.89
CA GLY A 269 -38.88 -15.89 -4.46
C GLY A 269 -40.18 -15.28 -4.95
N LEU A 270 -40.65 -14.23 -4.25
CA LEU A 270 -41.71 -13.37 -4.76
C LEU A 270 -41.19 -12.56 -5.98
N SER A 271 -42.10 -12.14 -6.87
CA SER A 271 -41.80 -11.53 -8.17
C SER A 271 -41.28 -10.08 -8.10
N THR A 272 -40.36 -9.79 -7.19
CA THR A 272 -39.84 -8.44 -6.87
C THR A 272 -38.30 -8.40 -6.79
N VAL A 273 -37.60 -9.43 -7.29
CA VAL A 273 -36.14 -9.47 -7.38
C VAL A 273 -35.66 -8.53 -8.48
N SER A 274 -34.83 -7.54 -8.14
CA SER A 274 -34.45 -6.42 -9.01
C SER A 274 -33.20 -6.68 -9.86
N PHE A 275 -33.03 -7.89 -10.39
CA PHE A 275 -31.90 -8.28 -11.25
C PHE A 275 -32.40 -8.69 -12.64
N ASP A 276 -31.91 -8.03 -13.69
CA ASP A 276 -32.33 -8.29 -15.08
C ASP A 276 -31.59 -9.50 -15.68
N LYS A 277 -32.05 -10.70 -15.29
CA LYS A 277 -31.57 -12.01 -15.78
C LYS A 277 -31.38 -12.07 -17.29
N ASN A 278 -32.36 -11.56 -18.05
CA ASN A 278 -32.34 -11.58 -19.52
C ASN A 278 -31.22 -10.69 -20.08
N SER A 279 -31.02 -9.50 -19.51
CA SER A 279 -29.95 -8.57 -19.92
C SER A 279 -28.57 -9.03 -19.47
N TYR A 280 -28.48 -9.81 -18.39
CA TYR A 280 -27.25 -10.47 -17.96
C TYR A 280 -26.85 -11.60 -18.93
N PHE A 281 -27.65 -12.66 -19.04
CA PHE A 281 -27.25 -13.86 -19.79
C PHE A 281 -27.19 -13.64 -21.31
N SER A 282 -27.98 -12.72 -21.88
CA SER A 282 -27.83 -12.34 -23.31
C SER A 282 -26.52 -11.62 -23.66
N LYS A 283 -25.74 -11.18 -22.66
CA LYS A 283 -24.42 -10.55 -22.83
C LYS A 283 -23.27 -11.46 -22.42
N LEU A 284 -23.52 -12.42 -21.52
CA LEU A 284 -22.53 -13.38 -21.04
C LEU A 284 -22.15 -14.34 -22.19
N LYS A 285 -20.85 -14.44 -22.48
CA LYS A 285 -20.29 -15.44 -23.41
C LYS A 285 -19.15 -16.26 -22.80
N SER A 286 -18.90 -15.99 -21.52
CA SER A 286 -18.06 -16.76 -20.61
C SER A 286 -18.58 -18.19 -20.47
N ASN A 287 -17.68 -19.15 -20.32
CA ASN A 287 -18.01 -20.56 -20.11
C ASN A 287 -17.78 -21.00 -18.66
N ARG A 288 -16.94 -20.30 -17.90
CA ARG A 288 -16.72 -20.54 -16.46
C ARG A 288 -17.27 -19.38 -15.63
N PHE A 289 -16.74 -18.18 -15.81
CA PHE A 289 -17.01 -17.05 -14.92
C PHE A 289 -18.43 -16.51 -15.07
N GLY A 290 -19.19 -16.46 -13.98
CA GLY A 290 -20.49 -15.78 -13.95
C GLY A 290 -21.68 -16.62 -14.45
N CYS A 291 -21.48 -17.89 -14.79
CA CYS A 291 -22.55 -18.81 -15.20
C CYS A 291 -23.51 -19.16 -14.04
N VAL A 292 -23.08 -18.91 -12.79
CA VAL A 292 -23.92 -18.98 -11.58
C VAL A 292 -23.79 -17.66 -10.84
N VAL A 293 -24.92 -16.96 -10.67
CA VAL A 293 -25.01 -15.68 -9.96
C VAL A 293 -25.67 -15.90 -8.60
N VAL A 294 -25.16 -15.25 -7.56
CA VAL A 294 -25.87 -15.08 -6.29
C VAL A 294 -26.12 -13.60 -6.07
N PHE A 295 -27.35 -13.17 -6.29
CA PHE A 295 -27.77 -11.77 -6.21
C PHE A 295 -28.37 -11.42 -4.84
N PHE A 296 -27.94 -10.29 -4.28
CA PHE A 296 -28.50 -9.73 -3.05
C PHE A 296 -29.01 -8.30 -3.33
N PRO A 297 -30.32 -8.02 -3.22
CA PRO A 297 -30.84 -6.66 -3.29
C PRO A 297 -30.10 -5.69 -2.34
N VAL A 298 -29.88 -6.10 -1.08
CA VAL A 298 -29.07 -5.39 -0.08
C VAL A 298 -28.20 -6.37 0.69
N ILE A 299 -26.90 -6.07 0.85
CA ILE A 299 -25.92 -6.90 1.56
C ILE A 299 -24.97 -6.05 2.43
N THR A 300 -24.18 -6.68 3.32
CA THR A 300 -23.07 -6.00 4.01
C THR A 300 -21.94 -5.69 3.02
N SER A 301 -21.25 -6.72 2.51
CA SER A 301 -20.32 -6.63 1.38
C SER A 301 -20.28 -7.91 0.53
N THR A 302 -20.12 -7.77 -0.78
CA THR A 302 -19.97 -8.88 -1.73
C THR A 302 -18.71 -9.72 -1.46
N MET A 303 -17.63 -9.10 -0.96
CA MET A 303 -16.39 -9.79 -0.62
C MET A 303 -16.60 -10.82 0.51
N ILE A 304 -17.24 -10.40 1.60
CA ILE A 304 -17.50 -11.25 2.77
C ILE A 304 -18.44 -12.40 2.40
N ALA A 305 -19.45 -12.12 1.57
CA ALA A 305 -20.33 -13.16 1.06
C ALA A 305 -19.60 -14.15 0.14
N ALA A 306 -18.68 -13.71 -0.72
CA ALA A 306 -17.91 -14.58 -1.60
C ALA A 306 -16.99 -15.56 -0.84
N GLU A 307 -16.46 -15.18 0.33
CA GLU A 307 -15.70 -16.07 1.22
C GLU A 307 -16.53 -17.31 1.64
N GLN A 308 -17.86 -17.16 1.80
CA GLN A 308 -18.77 -18.26 2.12
C GLN A 308 -18.95 -19.28 0.97
N PHE A 309 -18.50 -18.94 -0.24
CA PHE A 309 -18.50 -19.80 -1.43
C PHE A 309 -17.08 -20.27 -1.83
N SER A 310 -16.09 -20.17 -0.94
CA SER A 310 -14.69 -20.58 -1.16
C SER A 310 -14.50 -22.00 -1.74
N ASN A 311 -15.43 -22.91 -1.44
CA ASN A 311 -15.43 -24.30 -1.93
C ASN A 311 -16.05 -24.45 -3.34
N HIS A 312 -16.41 -23.35 -4.00
CA HIS A 312 -17.11 -23.32 -5.29
C HIS A 312 -16.49 -22.26 -6.22
N ASP A 313 -15.76 -22.72 -7.23
CA ASP A 313 -15.14 -21.84 -8.22
C ASP A 313 -16.14 -21.29 -9.23
N ASN A 314 -15.84 -20.08 -9.71
CA ASN A 314 -16.50 -19.33 -10.78
C ASN A 314 -17.90 -18.77 -10.47
N ILE A 315 -18.37 -18.90 -9.21
CA ILE A 315 -19.56 -18.19 -8.73
C ILE A 315 -19.27 -16.68 -8.67
N VAL A 316 -20.21 -15.87 -9.15
CA VAL A 316 -20.21 -14.41 -8.94
C VAL A 316 -21.28 -14.01 -7.92
N ILE A 317 -20.86 -13.25 -6.91
CA ILE A 317 -21.75 -12.59 -5.96
C ILE A 317 -22.05 -11.19 -6.49
N VAL A 318 -23.32 -10.82 -6.61
CA VAL A 318 -23.74 -9.50 -7.10
C VAL A 318 -24.60 -8.81 -6.02
N ALA A 319 -24.40 -7.50 -5.82
CA ALA A 319 -25.22 -6.70 -4.92
C ALA A 319 -25.90 -5.55 -5.66
N GLY A 320 -27.21 -5.40 -5.46
CA GLY A 320 -27.91 -4.16 -5.82
C GLY A 320 -27.45 -2.98 -4.96
N ARG A 321 -27.14 -3.25 -3.69
CA ARG A 321 -26.54 -2.29 -2.76
C ARG A 321 -25.73 -2.96 -1.64
N GLN A 322 -24.54 -2.44 -1.35
CA GLN A 322 -23.78 -2.75 -0.14
C GLN A 322 -24.04 -1.70 0.95
N ILE A 323 -24.12 -2.15 2.21
CA ILE A 323 -24.21 -1.30 3.42
C ILE A 323 -22.81 -0.92 3.92
N SER A 324 -21.85 -1.84 3.83
CA SER A 324 -20.47 -1.69 4.28
C SER A 324 -19.50 -2.11 3.16
N GLY A 325 -19.66 -1.51 1.97
CA GLY A 325 -18.83 -1.79 0.80
C GLY A 325 -17.36 -1.43 1.08
N ARG A 326 -16.43 -2.30 0.68
CA ARG A 326 -14.99 -2.15 0.95
C ARG A 326 -14.21 -1.77 -0.31
N GLY A 327 -13.26 -0.86 -0.14
CA GLY A 327 -12.19 -0.56 -1.08
C GLY A 327 -10.82 -1.00 -0.55
N ARG A 328 -9.74 -0.54 -1.18
CA ARG A 328 -8.36 -0.80 -0.74
C ARG A 328 -8.00 0.04 0.49
N SER A 329 -7.10 -0.46 1.34
CA SER A 329 -6.56 0.29 2.50
C SER A 329 -7.66 0.91 3.37
N ASP A 330 -8.64 0.09 3.75
CA ASP A 330 -9.79 0.41 4.61
C ASP A 330 -10.69 1.57 4.14
N ASN A 331 -10.54 2.04 2.89
CA ASN A 331 -11.45 3.00 2.28
C ASN A 331 -12.85 2.37 2.13
N ALA A 332 -13.90 3.14 2.41
CA ALA A 332 -15.28 2.72 2.15
C ALA A 332 -15.64 2.89 0.67
N TRP A 333 -16.46 1.98 0.14
CA TRP A 333 -17.07 2.10 -1.18
C TRP A 333 -18.57 2.38 -1.06
N ILE A 334 -19.01 3.57 -1.46
CA ILE A 334 -20.43 3.89 -1.57
C ILE A 334 -21.00 3.26 -2.85
N SER A 335 -22.00 2.39 -2.71
CA SER A 335 -22.77 1.85 -3.84
C SER A 335 -24.26 2.20 -3.71
N PRO A 336 -24.70 3.37 -4.20
CA PRO A 336 -26.12 3.62 -4.43
C PRO A 336 -26.66 2.73 -5.56
N GLU A 337 -27.98 2.70 -5.68
CA GLU A 337 -28.68 1.96 -6.74
C GLU A 337 -28.23 2.44 -8.13
N GLY A 338 -27.95 1.50 -9.03
CA GLY A 338 -27.37 1.76 -10.35
C GLY A 338 -25.85 1.56 -10.45
N CYS A 339 -25.17 1.18 -9.37
CA CYS A 339 -23.82 0.63 -9.45
C CYS A 339 -23.83 -0.84 -9.89
N ALA A 340 -22.83 -1.25 -10.70
CA ALA A 340 -22.48 -2.66 -10.85
C ALA A 340 -21.49 -3.03 -9.74
N MET A 341 -21.96 -3.76 -8.72
CA MET A 341 -21.17 -4.23 -7.58
C MET A 341 -21.15 -5.76 -7.56
N PHE A 342 -19.96 -6.35 -7.73
CA PHE A 342 -19.83 -7.80 -7.76
C PHE A 342 -18.48 -8.30 -7.23
N THR A 343 -18.43 -9.57 -6.83
CA THR A 343 -17.20 -10.29 -6.49
C THR A 343 -17.21 -11.66 -7.17
N LEU A 344 -16.19 -11.94 -7.97
CA LEU A 344 -15.93 -13.26 -8.55
C LEU A 344 -14.99 -14.05 -7.62
N HIS A 345 -15.33 -15.31 -7.30
CA HIS A 345 -14.40 -16.25 -6.68
C HIS A 345 -13.91 -17.28 -7.71
N PHE A 346 -12.59 -17.53 -7.78
CA PHE A 346 -12.00 -18.59 -8.59
C PHE A 346 -10.59 -18.96 -8.13
N THR A 347 -10.14 -20.18 -8.44
CA THR A 347 -8.75 -20.61 -8.21
C THR A 347 -7.82 -20.34 -9.39
N LEU A 348 -6.55 -20.06 -9.08
CA LEU A 348 -5.41 -20.08 -10.00
C LEU A 348 -4.31 -20.99 -9.45
N SER A 349 -3.57 -21.69 -10.32
CA SER A 349 -2.38 -22.44 -9.89
C SER A 349 -1.19 -21.51 -9.72
N LEU A 350 -0.46 -21.61 -8.61
CA LEU A 350 0.78 -20.85 -8.39
C LEU A 350 1.87 -21.15 -9.43
N SER A 351 1.77 -22.28 -10.14
CA SER A 351 2.68 -22.64 -11.23
C SER A 351 2.34 -21.96 -12.58
N SER A 352 1.15 -21.37 -12.74
CA SER A 352 0.71 -20.74 -13.99
C SER A 352 1.39 -19.38 -14.23
N ARG A 353 1.31 -18.84 -15.45
CA ARG A 353 1.99 -17.57 -15.79
C ARG A 353 1.42 -16.39 -15.02
N LEU A 354 0.11 -16.37 -14.80
CA LEU A 354 -0.57 -15.37 -13.97
C LEU A 354 -0.40 -15.69 -12.47
N GLY A 355 -0.35 -16.97 -12.09
CA GLY A 355 -0.05 -17.39 -10.72
C GLY A 355 1.29 -16.84 -10.21
N GLN A 356 2.33 -16.94 -11.04
CA GLN A 356 3.66 -16.37 -10.78
C GLN A 356 3.71 -14.82 -10.81
N ARG A 357 2.64 -14.17 -11.28
CA ARG A 357 2.53 -12.71 -11.49
C ARG A 357 1.20 -12.16 -10.96
N MET A 358 0.74 -12.66 -9.81
CA MET A 358 -0.61 -12.42 -9.28
C MET A 358 -1.02 -10.93 -9.21
N SER A 359 -0.06 -10.03 -8.99
CA SER A 359 -0.25 -8.58 -8.98
C SER A 359 -0.71 -7.99 -10.33
N ILE A 360 -0.58 -8.71 -11.45
CA ILE A 360 -1.13 -8.33 -12.76
C ILE A 360 -2.66 -8.51 -12.81
N LEU A 361 -3.26 -9.35 -11.97
CA LEU A 361 -4.68 -9.67 -12.03
C LEU A 361 -5.59 -8.47 -11.72
N GLN A 362 -5.14 -7.53 -10.86
CA GLN A 362 -5.85 -6.25 -10.65
C GLN A 362 -5.90 -5.39 -11.93
N HIS A 363 -4.87 -5.49 -12.78
CA HIS A 363 -4.76 -4.75 -14.03
C HIS A 363 -5.63 -5.40 -15.11
N LEU A 364 -5.58 -6.73 -15.25
CA LEU A 364 -6.47 -7.50 -16.14
C LEU A 364 -7.96 -7.25 -15.80
N ALA A 365 -8.32 -7.21 -14.52
CA ALA A 365 -9.67 -6.89 -14.07
C ALA A 365 -10.10 -5.46 -14.44
N SER A 366 -9.23 -4.46 -14.24
CA SER A 366 -9.52 -3.08 -14.63
C SER A 366 -9.65 -2.93 -16.15
N LEU A 367 -8.80 -3.63 -16.91
CA LEU A 367 -8.80 -3.67 -18.36
C LEU A 367 -10.05 -4.34 -18.92
N ALA A 368 -10.52 -5.42 -18.31
CA ALA A 368 -11.74 -6.13 -18.71
C ALA A 368 -12.97 -5.21 -18.70
N VAL A 369 -13.11 -4.33 -17.70
CA VAL A 369 -14.21 -3.35 -17.66
C VAL A 369 -14.12 -2.36 -18.81
N VAL A 370 -12.98 -1.68 -18.98
CA VAL A 370 -12.82 -0.63 -20.01
C VAL A 370 -12.89 -1.22 -21.42
N HIS A 371 -12.23 -2.35 -21.65
CA HIS A 371 -12.19 -2.98 -22.98
C HIS A 371 -13.53 -3.62 -23.35
N SER A 372 -14.24 -4.29 -22.44
CA SER A 372 -15.53 -4.94 -22.74
C SER A 372 -16.59 -3.94 -23.23
N ILE A 373 -16.54 -2.70 -22.74
CA ILE A 373 -17.34 -1.57 -23.22
C ILE A 373 -16.74 -1.02 -24.52
N ARG A 374 -15.51 -0.50 -24.49
CA ARG A 374 -14.93 0.30 -25.60
C ARG A 374 -14.63 -0.49 -26.88
N LYS A 375 -14.57 -1.83 -26.84
CA LYS A 375 -14.45 -2.68 -28.05
C LYS A 375 -15.72 -2.65 -28.92
N GLN A 376 -16.88 -2.37 -28.32
CA GLN A 376 -18.15 -2.24 -29.03
C GLN A 376 -18.14 -0.89 -29.77
N GLN A 377 -18.35 -0.90 -31.09
CA GLN A 377 -18.14 0.32 -31.90
C GLN A 377 -19.05 1.49 -31.50
N ILE A 378 -20.22 1.22 -30.91
CA ILE A 378 -21.16 2.23 -30.38
C ILE A 378 -20.69 2.95 -29.10
N TYR A 379 -19.68 2.41 -28.39
CA TYR A 379 -19.14 2.97 -27.13
C TYR A 379 -17.64 3.34 -27.23
N LYS A 380 -17.00 3.12 -28.37
CA LYS A 380 -15.56 3.34 -28.62
C LYS A 380 -15.10 4.77 -28.29
N GLN A 381 -15.98 5.73 -28.55
CA GLN A 381 -15.84 7.17 -28.37
C GLN A 381 -15.94 7.62 -26.91
N LEU A 382 -16.54 6.82 -26.01
CA LEU A 382 -16.51 7.11 -24.57
C LEU A 382 -15.06 7.03 -24.07
N ASN A 383 -14.53 8.11 -23.51
CA ASN A 383 -13.15 8.18 -23.06
C ASN A 383 -12.95 7.52 -21.68
N LEU A 384 -13.32 6.23 -21.56
CA LEU A 384 -13.06 5.42 -20.37
C LEU A 384 -11.57 5.06 -20.32
N ARG A 385 -10.96 5.19 -19.13
CA ARG A 385 -9.51 5.19 -18.90
C ARG A 385 -9.12 4.42 -17.64
N LEU A 386 -7.84 4.02 -17.59
CA LEU A 386 -7.23 3.29 -16.48
C LEU A 386 -6.24 4.19 -15.73
N LYS A 387 -6.44 4.34 -14.41
CA LYS A 387 -5.45 4.95 -13.51
C LYS A 387 -4.78 3.84 -12.69
N TRP A 388 -3.45 3.84 -12.65
CA TRP A 388 -2.68 2.90 -11.85
C TRP A 388 -2.95 3.13 -10.35
N PRO A 389 -3.05 2.06 -9.53
CA PRO A 389 -2.95 0.66 -9.93
C PRO A 389 -4.18 0.15 -10.68
N ASN A 390 -5.38 0.32 -10.15
CA ASN A 390 -6.57 -0.41 -10.60
C ASN A 390 -7.88 0.38 -10.47
N ASP A 391 -7.80 1.69 -10.70
CA ASP A 391 -8.96 2.58 -10.72
C ASP A 391 -9.45 2.84 -12.15
N LEU A 392 -10.77 3.03 -12.29
CA LEU A 392 -11.43 3.35 -13.55
C LEU A 392 -11.85 4.82 -13.57
N TYR A 393 -11.54 5.51 -14.65
CA TYR A 393 -11.83 6.94 -14.85
C TYR A 393 -12.61 7.17 -16.16
N TYR A 394 -13.34 8.28 -16.20
CA TYR A 394 -13.84 8.90 -17.43
C TYR A 394 -13.12 10.24 -17.61
N GLU A 395 -12.73 10.54 -18.85
CA GLU A 395 -11.71 11.56 -19.14
C GLU A 395 -10.45 11.31 -18.30
N ASN A 396 -9.90 12.33 -17.62
CA ASN A 396 -8.61 12.24 -16.91
C ASN A 396 -8.75 12.28 -15.37
N ASP A 397 -9.90 12.71 -14.86
CA ASP A 397 -10.09 13.20 -13.48
C ASP A 397 -11.36 12.64 -12.79
N LYS A 398 -12.43 12.36 -13.53
CA LYS A 398 -13.70 11.84 -12.99
C LYS A 398 -13.60 10.33 -12.71
N LYS A 399 -13.48 9.91 -11.44
CA LYS A 399 -13.44 8.47 -11.07
C LYS A 399 -14.83 7.83 -11.21
N ILE A 400 -14.89 6.68 -11.89
CA ILE A 400 -16.13 5.91 -12.15
C ILE A 400 -16.14 4.50 -11.55
N GLY A 401 -14.99 3.97 -11.12
CA GLY A 401 -14.90 2.58 -10.67
C GLY A 401 -13.56 2.23 -10.05
N GLY A 402 -13.45 1.01 -9.53
CA GLY A 402 -12.22 0.47 -8.96
C GLY A 402 -12.31 -1.02 -8.68
N ILE A 403 -11.14 -1.65 -8.59
CA ILE A 403 -11.00 -3.07 -8.29
C ILE A 403 -10.48 -3.28 -6.86
N LEU A 404 -10.99 -4.29 -6.16
CA LEU A 404 -10.43 -4.83 -4.92
C LEU A 404 -10.10 -6.31 -5.15
N ILE A 405 -8.94 -6.76 -4.69
CA ILE A 405 -8.52 -8.16 -4.84
C ILE A 405 -7.96 -8.66 -3.51
N ASN A 406 -8.57 -9.73 -3.00
CA ASN A 406 -8.03 -10.54 -1.91
C ASN A 406 -7.59 -11.89 -2.49
N THR A 407 -6.58 -12.52 -1.89
CA THR A 407 -6.10 -13.83 -2.35
C THR A 407 -5.63 -14.66 -1.16
N THR A 408 -6.14 -15.89 -1.06
CA THR A 408 -5.78 -16.87 -0.03
C THR A 408 -5.05 -18.03 -0.69
N ILE A 409 -3.86 -18.39 -0.20
CA ILE A 409 -3.08 -19.50 -0.75
C ILE A 409 -3.37 -20.77 0.04
N GLN A 410 -3.69 -21.86 -0.66
CA GLN A 410 -3.91 -23.18 -0.10
C GLN A 410 -3.18 -24.23 -0.96
N GLY A 411 -2.04 -24.71 -0.46
CA GLY A 411 -1.16 -25.62 -1.20
C GLY A 411 -0.61 -24.96 -2.47
N SER A 412 -0.83 -25.58 -3.63
CA SER A 412 -0.43 -25.06 -4.94
C SER A 412 -1.46 -24.13 -5.60
N LEU A 413 -2.59 -23.84 -4.94
CA LEU A 413 -3.65 -22.99 -5.47
C LEU A 413 -3.76 -21.67 -4.72
N ALA A 414 -4.10 -20.62 -5.46
CA ALA A 414 -4.50 -19.32 -4.97
C ALA A 414 -6.00 -19.13 -5.21
N HIS A 415 -6.78 -19.06 -4.12
CA HIS A 415 -8.19 -18.65 -4.15
C HIS A 415 -8.26 -17.14 -4.28
N VAL A 416 -8.74 -16.65 -5.42
CA VAL A 416 -8.87 -15.21 -5.70
C VAL A 416 -10.30 -14.77 -5.45
N TYR A 417 -10.45 -13.68 -4.69
CA TYR A 417 -11.69 -12.95 -4.52
C TYR A 417 -11.54 -11.59 -5.18
N LEU A 418 -12.14 -11.43 -6.36
CA LEU A 418 -12.01 -10.26 -7.20
C LEU A 418 -13.28 -9.40 -7.13
N GLY A 419 -13.26 -8.40 -6.26
CA GLY A 419 -14.31 -7.40 -6.12
C GLY A 419 -14.18 -6.29 -7.17
N ILE A 420 -15.29 -5.96 -7.83
CA ILE A 420 -15.37 -4.93 -8.86
C ILE A 420 -16.55 -4.00 -8.54
N GLY A 421 -16.27 -2.70 -8.50
CA GLY A 421 -17.26 -1.63 -8.29
C GLY A 421 -17.23 -0.62 -9.42
N ILE A 422 -18.37 -0.39 -10.06
CA ILE A 422 -18.50 0.52 -11.22
C ILE A 422 -19.79 1.33 -11.11
N ASN A 423 -19.69 2.64 -11.31
CA ASN A 423 -20.84 3.53 -11.47
C ASN A 423 -21.44 3.37 -12.88
N VAL A 424 -22.64 2.79 -13.01
CA VAL A 424 -23.26 2.54 -14.33
C VAL A 424 -24.41 3.51 -14.61
N SER A 425 -25.41 3.57 -13.73
CA SER A 425 -26.60 4.43 -13.88
C SER A 425 -26.92 5.33 -12.67
N ASN A 426 -26.12 5.23 -11.61
CA ASN A 426 -26.22 6.05 -10.39
C ASN A 426 -25.85 7.53 -10.62
N LYS A 427 -26.48 8.44 -9.86
CA LYS A 427 -26.24 9.90 -9.95
C LYS A 427 -25.15 10.44 -9.03
N GLN A 428 -24.69 9.63 -8.08
CA GLN A 428 -23.84 9.96 -6.95
C GLN A 428 -22.99 8.71 -6.60
N PRO A 429 -21.87 8.83 -5.88
CA PRO A 429 -21.24 10.07 -5.40
C PRO A 429 -20.50 10.85 -6.49
N THR A 430 -20.03 10.17 -7.54
CA THR A 430 -19.31 10.75 -8.70
C THR A 430 -20.05 10.41 -10.01
N ILE A 431 -19.46 10.69 -11.17
CA ILE A 431 -20.10 10.39 -12.47
C ILE A 431 -20.25 8.87 -12.71
N CYS A 432 -21.23 8.48 -13.54
CA CYS A 432 -21.44 7.12 -14.01
C CYS A 432 -21.34 7.01 -15.54
N ILE A 433 -21.21 5.79 -16.05
CA ILE A 433 -21.10 5.51 -17.50
C ILE A 433 -22.30 6.07 -18.28
N ASN A 434 -23.52 5.94 -17.77
CA ASN A 434 -24.71 6.48 -18.45
C ASN A 434 -24.77 8.00 -18.43
N SER A 435 -24.20 8.68 -17.44
CA SER A 435 -24.04 10.14 -17.46
C SER A 435 -23.02 10.56 -18.52
N ALA A 436 -21.92 9.83 -18.70
CA ALA A 436 -20.97 10.08 -19.78
C ALA A 436 -21.60 9.83 -21.18
N ILE A 437 -22.44 8.80 -21.31
CA ILE A 437 -23.23 8.56 -22.53
C ILE A 437 -24.21 9.71 -22.81
N GLN A 438 -24.89 10.23 -21.78
CA GLN A 438 -25.80 11.37 -21.90
C GLN A 438 -25.06 12.67 -22.23
N GLU A 439 -23.89 12.91 -21.62
CA GLU A 439 -22.99 14.03 -21.92
C GLU A 439 -22.55 13.98 -23.40
N HIS A 440 -22.08 12.82 -23.88
CA HIS A 440 -21.72 12.60 -25.29
C HIS A 440 -22.90 12.82 -26.25
N ASN A 441 -24.02 12.11 -26.05
CA ASN A 441 -25.21 12.21 -26.92
C ASN A 441 -25.74 13.65 -27.02
N SER A 442 -25.65 14.42 -25.93
CA SER A 442 -26.08 15.84 -25.90
C SER A 442 -25.14 16.77 -26.66
N ILE A 443 -23.87 16.40 -26.82
CA ILE A 443 -22.84 17.18 -27.52
C ILE A 443 -22.81 16.87 -29.02
N THR A 444 -22.91 15.58 -29.41
CA THR A 444 -22.79 15.15 -30.81
C THR A 444 -24.11 14.98 -31.54
N GLY A 445 -25.22 14.79 -30.81
CA GLY A 445 -26.50 14.35 -31.38
C GLY A 445 -26.57 12.84 -31.66
N ASP A 446 -25.59 12.04 -31.21
CA ASP A 446 -25.65 10.58 -31.28
C ASP A 446 -26.77 10.01 -30.40
N ILE A 447 -27.22 8.80 -30.74
CA ILE A 447 -28.21 8.04 -29.95
C ILE A 447 -27.55 6.73 -29.47
N ILE A 448 -26.50 6.88 -28.65
CA ILE A 448 -25.89 5.74 -27.94
C ILE A 448 -26.90 5.24 -26.87
N PRO A 449 -27.22 3.94 -26.81
CA PRO A 449 -28.10 3.40 -25.79
C PRO A 449 -27.44 3.40 -24.40
N LEU A 450 -28.25 3.49 -23.36
CA LEU A 450 -27.78 3.39 -21.96
C LEU A 450 -27.54 1.93 -21.57
N LEU A 451 -26.54 1.68 -20.73
CA LEU A 451 -26.17 0.36 -20.22
C LEU A 451 -26.88 0.06 -18.89
N LYS A 452 -27.28 -1.19 -18.67
CA LYS A 452 -27.68 -1.70 -17.36
C LYS A 452 -26.46 -2.24 -16.58
N PRO A 453 -26.47 -2.21 -15.23
CA PRO A 453 -25.43 -2.84 -14.42
C PRO A 453 -25.14 -4.29 -14.82
N GLU A 454 -26.18 -5.09 -15.05
CA GLU A 454 -26.11 -6.49 -15.44
C GLU A 454 -25.35 -6.72 -16.75
N GLU A 455 -25.59 -5.88 -17.76
CA GLU A 455 -24.89 -5.96 -19.04
C GLU A 455 -23.39 -5.68 -18.88
N VAL A 456 -23.04 -4.74 -17.99
CA VAL A 456 -21.63 -4.39 -17.68
C VAL A 456 -20.94 -5.51 -16.92
N ILE A 457 -21.62 -6.15 -15.95
CA ILE A 457 -21.08 -7.30 -15.20
C ILE A 457 -20.82 -8.47 -16.16
N ALA A 458 -21.83 -8.89 -16.93
CA ALA A 458 -21.72 -10.00 -17.88
C ALA A 458 -20.65 -9.77 -18.97
N SER A 459 -20.57 -8.54 -19.50
CA SER A 459 -19.54 -8.15 -20.48
C SER A 459 -18.14 -8.14 -19.87
N THR A 460 -18.00 -7.68 -18.61
CA THR A 460 -16.72 -7.68 -17.89
C THR A 460 -16.25 -9.09 -17.57
N LEU A 461 -17.11 -9.97 -17.05
CA LEU A 461 -16.74 -11.36 -16.71
C LEU A 461 -16.32 -12.15 -17.96
N THR A 462 -17.04 -11.96 -19.06
CA THR A 462 -16.69 -12.52 -20.38
C THR A 462 -15.31 -12.04 -20.85
N GLU A 463 -15.01 -10.75 -20.68
CA GLU A 463 -13.72 -10.21 -21.09
C GLU A 463 -12.57 -10.61 -20.16
N LEU A 464 -12.83 -10.72 -18.86
CA LEU A 464 -11.87 -11.19 -17.88
C LEU A 464 -11.47 -12.65 -18.13
N GLU A 465 -12.43 -13.52 -18.50
CA GLU A 465 -12.14 -14.90 -18.91
C GLU A 465 -11.17 -14.89 -20.10
N ASN A 466 -11.48 -14.16 -21.17
CA ASN A 466 -10.61 -14.03 -22.35
C ASN A 466 -9.21 -13.51 -22.01
N LEU A 467 -9.11 -12.41 -21.26
CA LEU A 467 -7.84 -11.75 -20.95
C LEU A 467 -6.93 -12.60 -20.05
N ILE A 468 -7.49 -13.38 -19.11
CA ILE A 468 -6.72 -14.33 -18.30
C ILE A 468 -6.25 -15.50 -19.16
N ASP A 469 -7.14 -16.07 -19.98
CA ASP A 469 -6.82 -17.19 -20.86
C ASP A 469 -5.74 -16.83 -21.89
N ASP A 470 -5.78 -15.62 -22.47
CA ASP A 470 -4.76 -15.13 -23.38
C ASP A 470 -3.43 -14.81 -22.67
N PHE A 471 -3.45 -14.32 -21.43
CA PHE A 471 -2.23 -14.11 -20.64
C PHE A 471 -1.51 -15.43 -20.34
N GLU A 472 -2.26 -16.49 -20.00
CA GLU A 472 -1.70 -17.84 -19.79
C GLU A 472 -1.15 -18.45 -21.08
N LYS A 473 -1.83 -18.27 -22.22
CA LYS A 473 -1.41 -18.83 -23.52
C LYS A 473 -0.24 -18.06 -24.13
N LEU A 474 -0.34 -16.74 -24.21
CA LEU A 474 0.53 -15.87 -25.00
C LEU A 474 1.52 -15.05 -24.16
N GLY A 475 1.23 -14.82 -22.88
CA GLY A 475 2.04 -13.99 -21.99
C GLY A 475 1.59 -12.53 -21.96
N SER A 476 2.46 -11.66 -21.47
CA SER A 476 2.12 -10.29 -21.05
C SER A 476 2.07 -9.26 -22.17
N ASP A 477 2.61 -9.52 -23.35
CA ASP A 477 2.87 -8.49 -24.37
C ASP A 477 1.58 -7.88 -24.93
N ASN A 478 0.60 -8.74 -25.28
CA ASN A 478 -0.73 -8.31 -25.71
C ASN A 478 -1.45 -7.52 -24.61
N PHE A 479 -1.31 -7.96 -23.35
CA PHE A 479 -1.89 -7.28 -22.19
C PHE A 479 -1.32 -5.86 -22.05
N TYR A 480 0.01 -5.68 -22.07
CA TYR A 480 0.62 -4.35 -21.96
C TYR A 480 0.22 -3.44 -23.12
N SER A 481 0.25 -3.94 -24.36
CA SER A 481 -0.17 -3.16 -25.53
C SER A 481 -1.61 -2.68 -25.43
N LEU A 482 -2.52 -3.49 -24.86
CA LEU A 482 -3.92 -3.14 -24.71
C LEU A 482 -4.16 -2.24 -23.48
N TYR A 483 -3.49 -2.49 -22.36
CA TYR A 483 -3.54 -1.67 -21.14
C TYR A 483 -3.05 -0.24 -21.39
N TYR A 484 -1.90 -0.08 -22.06
CA TYR A 484 -1.35 1.24 -22.41
C TYR A 484 -2.19 2.00 -23.46
N SER A 485 -3.10 1.33 -24.19
CA SER A 485 -4.07 2.04 -25.04
C SER A 485 -5.12 2.84 -24.24
N TYR A 486 -5.34 2.46 -22.97
CA TYR A 486 -6.34 3.06 -22.08
C TYR A 486 -5.77 3.75 -20.84
N TRP A 487 -4.47 3.62 -20.53
CA TRP A 487 -3.88 4.25 -19.34
C TRP A 487 -3.80 5.78 -19.43
N LEU A 488 -3.69 6.43 -18.26
CA LEU A 488 -3.54 7.89 -18.12
C LEU A 488 -2.08 8.38 -17.98
N HIS A 489 -1.12 7.48 -17.74
CA HIS A 489 0.16 7.85 -17.13
C HIS A 489 1.34 8.10 -18.10
N GLN A 490 1.09 8.19 -19.40
CA GLN A 490 2.14 8.31 -20.41
C GLN A 490 3.03 9.55 -20.18
N ASN A 491 4.32 9.31 -19.90
CA ASN A 491 5.35 10.35 -19.71
C ASN A 491 5.03 11.37 -18.59
N GLN A 492 4.11 11.05 -17.68
CA GLN A 492 3.67 11.94 -16.62
C GLN A 492 4.80 12.18 -15.60
N LEU A 493 4.90 13.41 -15.06
CA LEU A 493 5.86 13.75 -14.02
C LEU A 493 5.20 13.54 -12.64
N VAL A 494 5.87 12.80 -11.75
CA VAL A 494 5.39 12.51 -10.39
C VAL A 494 6.47 12.81 -9.35
N THR A 495 6.06 13.27 -8.17
CA THR A 495 6.96 13.50 -7.03
C THR A 495 6.82 12.35 -6.04
N LEU A 496 7.90 11.61 -5.82
CA LEU A 496 7.93 10.50 -4.87
C LEU A 496 7.97 11.03 -3.43
N SER A 497 6.84 10.93 -2.73
CA SER A 497 6.59 11.49 -1.39
C SER A 497 7.66 11.11 -0.36
N SER A 498 8.11 9.85 -0.36
CA SER A 498 9.12 9.32 0.56
C SER A 498 10.51 9.94 0.41
N ILE A 499 10.82 10.58 -0.73
CA ILE A 499 12.18 11.05 -1.04
C ILE A 499 12.23 12.45 -1.66
N GLY A 500 11.10 13.13 -1.86
CA GLY A 500 10.99 14.50 -2.37
C GLY A 500 11.54 14.69 -3.79
N LYS A 501 11.50 13.67 -4.64
CA LYS A 501 12.15 13.69 -5.97
C LYS A 501 11.15 13.44 -7.10
N GLU A 502 11.27 14.25 -8.14
CA GLU A 502 10.62 14.05 -9.43
C GLU A 502 11.13 12.78 -10.13
N ALA A 503 10.20 12.00 -10.68
CA ALA A 503 10.43 10.93 -11.65
C ALA A 503 9.43 11.07 -12.80
N THR A 504 9.80 10.62 -14.00
CA THR A 504 8.88 10.54 -15.15
C THR A 504 8.40 9.10 -15.32
N ILE A 505 7.10 8.86 -15.33
CA ILE A 505 6.52 7.52 -15.51
C ILE A 505 6.91 6.97 -16.89
N GLN A 506 7.30 5.69 -16.95
CA GLN A 506 7.75 5.01 -18.17
C GLN A 506 6.85 3.84 -18.58
N GLY A 507 6.22 3.18 -17.63
CA GLY A 507 5.49 1.93 -17.85
C GLY A 507 5.22 1.21 -16.54
N LEU A 508 4.78 -0.03 -16.65
CA LEU A 508 4.76 -1.01 -15.57
C LEU A 508 5.86 -2.07 -15.80
N ASP A 509 6.42 -2.61 -14.73
CA ASP A 509 7.33 -3.76 -14.78
C ASP A 509 6.56 -5.08 -15.00
N ASP A 510 7.30 -6.20 -15.10
CA ASP A 510 6.76 -7.56 -15.28
C ASP A 510 5.69 -8.00 -14.25
N TYR A 511 5.61 -7.32 -13.10
CA TYR A 511 4.68 -7.60 -12.01
C TYR A 511 3.57 -6.53 -11.88
N GLY A 512 3.60 -5.47 -12.69
CA GLY A 512 2.61 -4.41 -12.67
C GLY A 512 2.94 -3.24 -11.72
N PHE A 513 4.17 -3.14 -11.20
CA PHE A 513 4.64 -1.99 -10.41
C PHE A 513 5.10 -0.86 -11.33
N LEU A 514 4.93 0.38 -10.86
CA LEU A 514 5.07 1.57 -11.71
C LEU A 514 6.53 2.01 -11.87
N MET A 515 7.03 1.98 -13.10
CA MET A 515 8.42 2.34 -13.43
C MET A 515 8.58 3.86 -13.61
N GLY A 516 9.53 4.46 -12.88
CA GLY A 516 9.85 5.89 -12.95
C GLY A 516 11.31 6.17 -13.34
N PHE A 517 11.53 7.09 -14.28
CA PHE A 517 12.87 7.51 -14.73
C PHE A 517 13.33 8.80 -14.04
N PHE A 518 14.57 8.80 -13.54
CA PHE A 518 15.20 9.97 -12.91
C PHE A 518 16.17 10.66 -13.88
N ARG A 519 15.88 11.92 -14.25
CA ARG A 519 16.66 12.74 -15.21
C ARG A 519 18.11 13.05 -14.76
N ARG A 520 19.06 12.11 -14.71
CA ARG A 520 20.47 12.36 -14.30
C ARG A 520 21.53 11.58 -15.13
N SER A 521 22.17 12.19 -16.15
CA SER A 521 23.64 12.13 -16.43
C SER A 521 24.05 12.52 -17.88
N GLN A 522 24.76 13.64 -18.07
CA GLN A 522 25.68 14.00 -19.21
C GLN A 522 26.06 15.51 -19.19
N SER A 523 26.93 15.99 -20.10
CA SER A 523 27.20 17.43 -20.30
C SER A 523 27.07 17.84 -21.77
N SER A 524 26.60 19.06 -22.03
CA SER A 524 26.23 19.57 -23.36
C SER A 524 27.40 20.15 -24.19
N VAL A 525 28.61 20.29 -23.63
CA VAL A 525 29.72 21.05 -24.24
C VAL A 525 30.92 20.16 -24.60
N VAL A 526 30.67 19.02 -25.27
CA VAL A 526 31.76 18.17 -25.80
C VAL A 526 31.44 17.67 -27.21
N ASN A 527 32.12 18.26 -28.21
CA ASN A 527 32.14 17.73 -29.58
C ASN A 527 33.08 16.53 -29.66
N TYR A 528 32.62 15.37 -29.20
CA TYR A 528 33.37 14.11 -29.31
C TYR A 528 33.73 13.83 -30.77
N GLN A 529 34.98 13.44 -31.02
CA GLN A 529 35.42 12.93 -32.32
C GLN A 529 35.89 11.47 -32.16
N CYS A 530 35.87 10.69 -33.25
CA CYS A 530 36.44 9.36 -33.24
C CYS A 530 37.91 9.43 -33.67
N PRO A 531 38.87 8.88 -32.91
CA PRO A 531 40.28 8.79 -33.31
C PRO A 531 40.54 7.67 -34.36
N ARG A 532 39.49 7.21 -35.05
CA ARG A 532 39.45 6.13 -36.05
C ARG A 532 38.30 6.37 -37.03
N GLN A 533 38.00 5.41 -37.90
CA GLN A 533 36.94 5.44 -38.93
C GLN A 533 35.49 5.38 -38.38
N LYS A 534 35.20 6.02 -37.23
CA LYS A 534 33.85 6.12 -36.60
C LYS A 534 33.15 4.78 -36.25
N ASN A 535 33.82 3.65 -36.42
CA ASN A 535 33.29 2.27 -36.33
C ASN A 535 33.80 1.47 -35.12
N CYS A 536 34.24 2.10 -34.03
CA CYS A 536 34.78 1.39 -32.87
C CYS A 536 33.69 0.52 -32.18
N VAL A 537 33.99 -0.76 -31.96
CA VAL A 537 33.19 -1.68 -31.14
C VAL A 537 33.07 -1.13 -29.71
N VAL A 538 31.87 -1.23 -29.11
CA VAL A 538 31.55 -0.73 -27.76
C VAL A 538 30.97 -1.86 -26.90
N ASP A 539 31.77 -2.37 -25.97
CA ASP A 539 31.49 -3.48 -25.04
C ASP A 539 31.74 -3.08 -23.56
N ARG A 540 31.50 -4.00 -22.59
CA ARG A 540 31.65 -3.72 -21.14
C ARG A 540 33.07 -3.27 -20.73
N VAL A 541 34.11 -3.81 -21.38
CA VAL A 541 35.53 -3.55 -21.08
C VAL A 541 36.00 -2.28 -21.79
N ASN A 542 35.59 -2.09 -23.04
CA ASN A 542 36.13 -1.06 -23.92
C ASN A 542 35.30 0.23 -24.00
N ARG A 543 34.10 0.28 -23.40
CA ARG A 543 33.10 1.40 -23.45
C ARG A 543 33.63 2.81 -23.20
N ASN A 544 34.81 2.97 -22.61
CA ASN A 544 35.44 4.27 -22.35
C ASN A 544 36.47 4.68 -23.43
N ARG A 545 36.90 3.77 -24.32
CA ARG A 545 37.99 3.99 -25.30
C ARG A 545 37.62 4.89 -26.48
N CYS A 546 36.34 5.02 -26.83
CA CYS A 546 35.88 5.92 -27.89
C CYS A 546 34.53 6.56 -27.51
N GLN A 547 34.58 7.77 -26.98
CA GLN A 547 33.40 8.49 -26.51
C GLN A 547 32.41 8.79 -27.65
N TYR A 548 32.89 9.09 -28.86
CA TYR A 548 32.03 9.30 -30.03
C TYR A 548 31.22 8.04 -30.40
N CYS A 549 31.89 6.90 -30.63
CA CYS A 549 31.19 5.66 -31.01
C CYS A 549 30.27 5.16 -29.90
N ARG A 550 30.64 5.36 -28.62
CA ARG A 550 29.75 5.11 -27.48
C ARG A 550 28.50 6.00 -27.55
N LEU A 551 28.64 7.30 -27.77
CA LEU A 551 27.50 8.23 -27.87
C LEU A 551 26.59 7.86 -29.05
N GLN A 552 27.14 7.52 -30.22
CA GLN A 552 26.35 7.07 -31.36
C GLN A 552 25.59 5.77 -31.05
N LYS A 553 26.21 4.79 -30.37
CA LYS A 553 25.52 3.57 -29.91
C LYS A 553 24.43 3.87 -28.87
N CYS A 554 24.64 4.83 -27.97
CA CYS A 554 23.62 5.28 -27.02
C CYS A 554 22.41 5.90 -27.72
N LEU A 555 22.62 6.80 -28.69
CA LEU A 555 21.56 7.43 -29.47
C LEU A 555 20.79 6.41 -30.32
N ALA A 556 21.50 5.47 -30.96
CA ALA A 556 20.89 4.38 -31.75
C ALA A 556 20.07 3.38 -30.90
N LEU A 557 20.30 3.33 -29.59
CA LEU A 557 19.52 2.56 -28.61
C LEU A 557 18.45 3.42 -27.90
N GLY A 558 18.07 4.57 -28.49
CA GLY A 558 16.93 5.38 -28.04
C GLY A 558 17.21 6.35 -26.88
N MET A 559 18.47 6.56 -26.48
CA MET A 559 18.77 7.50 -25.39
C MET A 559 18.58 8.96 -25.84
N SER A 560 17.76 9.72 -25.10
CA SER A 560 17.50 11.15 -25.40
C SER A 560 18.77 12.00 -25.28
N ARG A 561 18.90 12.95 -26.22
CA ARG A 561 19.99 13.93 -26.30
C ARG A 561 19.88 15.06 -25.26
N ASP A 562 18.72 15.17 -24.60
CA ASP A 562 18.36 16.27 -23.70
C ASP A 562 18.43 15.88 -22.21
N ALA A 563 18.68 14.59 -21.90
CA ALA A 563 18.71 14.02 -20.55
C ALA A 563 20.01 14.30 -19.76
N VAL A 564 20.55 15.51 -19.89
CA VAL A 564 21.95 15.88 -19.67
C VAL A 564 22.15 16.57 -18.31
N LYS A 565 22.84 15.93 -17.35
CA LYS A 565 23.22 16.52 -16.03
C LYS A 565 24.69 16.36 -15.62
N PHE A 566 25.21 17.46 -15.05
CA PHE A 566 26.60 17.71 -14.65
C PHE A 566 26.93 17.15 -13.24
N GLY A 567 28.22 17.03 -12.93
CA GLY A 567 28.75 16.46 -11.68
C GLY A 567 29.02 17.47 -10.54
N ARG A 568 29.87 17.08 -9.59
CA ARG A 568 30.28 17.92 -8.44
C ARG A 568 31.10 19.14 -8.91
N MET A 569 30.50 20.33 -8.90
CA MET A 569 31.19 21.61 -9.06
C MET A 569 31.29 22.35 -7.73
N SER A 570 32.31 23.20 -7.56
CA SER A 570 32.39 24.10 -6.40
C SER A 570 31.34 25.20 -6.45
N LYS A 571 30.97 25.78 -5.29
CA LYS A 571 29.99 26.88 -5.20
C LYS A 571 30.35 28.05 -6.14
N LYS A 572 31.64 28.43 -6.15
CA LYS A 572 32.19 29.53 -6.98
C LYS A 572 32.14 29.25 -8.49
N GLN A 573 32.13 27.98 -8.92
CA GLN A 573 31.90 27.60 -10.32
C GLN A 573 30.40 27.59 -10.68
N ARG A 574 29.55 27.20 -9.72
CA ARG A 574 28.10 27.20 -9.88
C ARG A 574 27.55 28.63 -10.03
N GLU A 575 27.98 29.54 -9.17
CA GLU A 575 27.64 30.97 -9.21
C GLU A 575 28.04 31.59 -10.57
N LYS A 576 29.27 31.33 -11.06
CA LYS A 576 29.72 31.79 -12.38
C LYS A 576 28.82 31.34 -13.54
N VAL A 577 28.39 30.08 -13.56
CA VAL A 577 27.52 29.55 -14.62
C VAL A 577 26.11 30.11 -14.50
N GLU A 578 25.61 30.34 -13.29
CA GLU A 578 24.31 31.01 -13.08
C GLU A 578 24.34 32.47 -13.57
N ASP A 579 25.46 33.19 -13.43
CA ASP A 579 25.63 34.55 -13.95
C ASP A 579 25.78 34.57 -15.49
N GLU A 580 26.55 33.66 -16.09
CA GLU A 580 26.65 33.53 -17.55
C GLU A 580 25.28 33.21 -18.20
N VAL A 581 24.48 32.35 -17.55
CA VAL A 581 23.12 32.02 -18.00
C VAL A 581 22.17 33.22 -17.86
N ARG A 582 22.28 34.02 -16.79
CA ARG A 582 21.53 35.29 -16.66
C ARG A 582 21.91 36.28 -17.75
N PHE A 583 23.21 36.42 -18.04
CA PHE A 583 23.73 37.32 -19.07
C PHE A 583 23.22 36.94 -20.47
N HIS A 584 23.29 35.65 -20.85
CA HIS A 584 22.72 35.19 -22.11
C HIS A 584 21.19 35.33 -22.17
N ARG A 585 20.48 35.07 -21.08
CA ARG A 585 19.02 35.24 -21.02
C ARG A 585 18.60 36.71 -21.16
N ALA A 586 19.40 37.65 -20.65
CA ALA A 586 19.18 39.08 -20.85
C ALA A 586 19.45 39.53 -22.31
N GLN A 587 20.46 38.97 -22.99
CA GLN A 587 20.72 39.28 -24.40
C GLN A 587 19.60 38.83 -25.35
N LEU A 588 18.90 37.73 -25.01
CA LEU A 588 17.75 37.24 -25.78
C LEU A 588 16.47 38.08 -25.58
N VAL A 589 16.46 39.05 -24.65
CA VAL A 589 15.33 39.96 -24.42
C VAL A 589 15.70 41.38 -24.87
N ARG A 590 15.87 41.55 -26.19
CA ARG A 590 15.86 42.85 -26.88
C ARG A 590 14.80 42.85 -27.98
N PRO A 591 13.81 43.77 -27.97
CA PRO A 591 12.85 43.89 -29.05
C PRO A 591 13.53 44.26 -30.38
N GLN A 592 13.17 43.57 -31.47
CA GLN A 592 13.57 43.99 -32.81
C GLN A 592 12.65 45.12 -33.29
N GLY A 593 13.20 46.33 -33.43
CA GLY A 593 12.52 47.47 -34.04
C GLY A 593 13.24 47.92 -35.30
N THR A 594 12.54 47.88 -36.44
CA THR A 594 12.82 48.58 -37.72
C THR A 594 14.21 48.42 -38.38
N ALA A 595 14.22 47.92 -39.61
CA ALA A 595 15.35 47.99 -40.56
C ALA A 595 15.54 49.44 -41.09
N PRO A 596 16.64 49.83 -41.79
CA PRO A 596 17.13 49.13 -43.00
C PRO A 596 18.66 49.12 -43.30
N SER A 597 19.03 48.20 -44.21
CA SER A 597 20.01 48.34 -45.32
C SER A 597 21.55 48.43 -45.10
N HIS A 598 22.24 47.70 -46.00
CA HIS A 598 23.59 47.89 -46.58
C HIS A 598 24.91 47.45 -45.88
N SER A 599 25.69 46.72 -46.70
CA SER A 599 27.17 46.62 -46.82
C SER A 599 28.07 46.13 -45.67
N THR A 600 28.78 45.04 -45.98
CA THR A 600 30.15 44.68 -45.54
C THR A 600 31.22 45.66 -46.11
N PRO A 601 32.51 45.65 -45.68
CA PRO A 601 33.21 44.68 -44.82
C PRO A 601 34.09 45.27 -43.67
N GLN A 602 34.85 44.36 -43.04
CA GLN A 602 36.17 44.48 -42.37
C GLN A 602 37.17 45.54 -42.91
N PRO A 603 38.37 45.73 -42.27
CA PRO A 603 38.78 45.54 -40.86
C PRO A 603 39.69 46.69 -40.31
N THR A 604 40.10 46.63 -39.03
CA THR A 604 41.47 47.06 -38.58
C THR A 604 41.79 46.59 -37.15
N GLU A 605 43.02 46.11 -36.95
CA GLU A 605 44.05 46.52 -35.96
C GLU A 605 43.64 46.91 -34.51
N THR A 606 44.38 46.54 -33.44
CA THR A 606 45.69 45.87 -33.33
C THR A 606 45.87 45.13 -31.99
N SER A 607 46.88 44.25 -31.94
CA SER A 607 47.57 43.69 -30.76
C SER A 607 48.22 44.81 -29.87
N PRO A 608 48.83 44.59 -28.68
CA PRO A 608 49.56 43.37 -28.30
C PRO A 608 49.63 42.93 -26.81
N ASP A 609 50.30 41.78 -26.66
CA ASP A 609 51.32 41.43 -25.65
C ASP A 609 51.01 40.82 -24.28
N SER A 610 52.06 40.18 -23.75
CA SER A 610 52.07 39.33 -22.54
C SER A 610 53.24 39.68 -21.60
N SER A 611 52.95 39.95 -20.33
CA SER A 611 53.97 40.20 -19.29
C SER A 611 53.35 40.23 -17.87
N VAL A 612 54.01 39.85 -16.77
CA VAL A 612 55.13 38.92 -16.52
C VAL A 612 55.25 38.71 -14.99
N PHE A 613 55.52 37.47 -14.53
CA PHE A 613 56.01 37.09 -13.17
C PHE A 613 55.06 37.41 -11.97
N ASP A 614 55.24 36.92 -10.73
CA ASP A 614 56.27 36.11 -10.03
C ASP A 614 55.56 35.11 -9.05
N HIS A 615 56.16 34.18 -8.27
CA HIS A 615 57.54 34.00 -7.77
C HIS A 615 57.91 32.52 -7.53
N GLN A 616 59.18 32.23 -7.23
CA GLN A 616 59.77 30.88 -7.11
C GLN A 616 60.33 30.56 -5.69
N GLN A 617 60.46 29.25 -5.38
CA GLN A 617 61.59 28.60 -4.69
C GLN A 617 61.50 27.08 -4.97
N GLN A 618 62.36 26.51 -5.84
CA GLN A 618 63.64 25.82 -5.55
C GLN A 618 63.52 24.43 -4.87
N PRO A 619 64.43 23.45 -5.15
CA PRO A 619 65.12 23.07 -6.41
C PRO A 619 64.87 21.56 -6.75
N SER A 620 64.72 21.13 -8.02
CA SER A 620 65.77 20.70 -9.00
C SER A 620 66.75 19.59 -8.53
N SER A 621 67.12 18.54 -9.30
CA SER A 621 66.67 18.04 -10.63
C SER A 621 67.36 16.70 -11.02
N SER A 622 67.07 16.16 -12.23
CA SER A 622 67.76 15.07 -12.99
C SER A 622 67.47 13.60 -12.57
N ASN A 623 67.48 12.55 -13.42
CA ASN A 623 67.52 12.31 -14.90
C ASN A 623 67.20 10.79 -15.16
N GLN A 624 66.99 10.17 -16.34
CA GLN A 624 66.85 10.51 -17.78
C GLN A 624 66.25 9.29 -18.57
N HIS A 625 65.63 9.50 -19.76
CA HIS A 625 65.56 8.55 -20.92
C HIS A 625 64.79 7.19 -20.78
N VAL A 626 64.37 6.45 -21.83
CA VAL A 626 63.96 6.73 -23.24
C VAL A 626 62.98 5.62 -23.75
N SER A 627 62.43 5.75 -24.97
CA SER A 627 61.26 5.02 -25.54
C SER A 627 61.52 3.81 -26.47
N TYR A 628 60.44 3.26 -27.07
CA TYR A 628 60.31 2.20 -28.12
C TYR A 628 60.38 0.73 -27.65
N ILE A 629 59.81 -0.30 -28.32
CA ILE A 629 59.27 -0.51 -29.71
C ILE A 629 58.16 -1.64 -29.65
N ASN A 630 57.31 -2.05 -30.62
CA ASN A 630 57.08 -1.77 -32.06
C ASN A 630 55.56 -1.80 -32.51
N SER A 631 55.07 -2.92 -33.06
CA SER A 631 53.89 -3.06 -33.99
C SER A 631 53.27 -4.49 -33.92
N GLY A 632 52.10 -4.84 -34.52
CA GLY A 632 51.12 -4.07 -35.32
C GLY A 632 50.06 -4.95 -36.06
N TYR A 633 49.26 -4.32 -36.95
CA TYR A 633 48.58 -4.81 -38.21
C TYR A 633 47.70 -6.09 -38.20
N SER A 634 46.62 -6.29 -39.00
CA SER A 634 45.76 -5.52 -39.95
C SER A 634 44.48 -6.38 -40.24
N TYR A 635 43.21 -5.93 -40.27
CA TYR A 635 42.41 -5.05 -41.18
C TYR A 635 41.49 -5.80 -42.20
N ASN A 636 40.27 -5.25 -42.43
CA ASN A 636 39.14 -5.73 -43.31
C ASN A 636 38.38 -7.00 -42.83
N GLY A 637 37.07 -7.19 -43.07
CA GLY A 637 36.02 -6.33 -43.68
C GLY A 637 35.36 -6.95 -44.94
N ASP A 638 34.10 -6.69 -45.34
CA ASP A 638 32.91 -6.01 -44.77
C ASP A 638 31.65 -6.33 -45.65
N LEU A 639 30.39 -6.21 -45.18
CA LEU A 639 29.18 -6.45 -46.01
C LEU A 639 27.88 -5.67 -45.61
N ASN A 640 26.99 -5.46 -46.59
CA ASN A 640 25.62 -4.92 -46.50
C ASN A 640 24.59 -6.10 -46.30
N THR A 641 23.23 -6.03 -46.35
CA THR A 641 22.31 -5.20 -47.18
C THR A 641 20.81 -5.32 -46.76
N PHE A 642 20.13 -4.19 -46.56
CA PHE A 642 18.70 -3.88 -46.89
C PHE A 642 17.47 -4.59 -46.23
N THR A 643 16.29 -4.00 -46.52
CA THR A 643 14.97 -4.18 -45.85
C THR A 643 13.78 -3.99 -46.80
N THR A 644 12.61 -4.51 -46.41
CA THR A 644 11.25 -4.21 -46.94
C THR A 644 10.22 -4.47 -45.82
N ASN A 645 9.08 -3.80 -45.62
CA ASN A 645 8.42 -2.64 -46.25
C ASN A 645 7.42 -2.03 -45.21
N GLY A 646 6.83 -0.83 -45.36
CA GLY A 646 6.99 0.16 -46.44
C GLY A 646 5.88 1.21 -46.57
N TYR A 647 5.13 1.59 -45.51
CA TYR A 647 4.11 2.65 -45.55
C TYR A 647 4.41 3.80 -44.56
N THR A 648 3.97 5.01 -44.91
CA THR A 648 4.42 6.27 -44.31
C THR A 648 3.25 7.15 -43.88
N TYR A 649 3.35 7.85 -42.75
CA TYR A 649 2.46 8.97 -42.43
C TYR A 649 3.22 10.08 -41.67
N THR A 650 2.90 11.33 -41.97
CA THR A 650 3.59 12.52 -41.45
C THR A 650 2.68 13.38 -40.58
N PRO A 651 3.05 13.69 -39.32
CA PRO A 651 2.42 14.76 -38.56
C PRO A 651 2.85 16.13 -39.09
N GLN A 652 1.88 17.03 -39.31
CA GLN A 652 2.15 18.45 -39.54
C GLN A 652 2.42 19.14 -38.19
N ALA A 653 3.20 20.23 -38.21
CA ALA A 653 3.50 21.01 -37.02
C ALA A 653 2.67 22.30 -36.97
N ILE A 654 1.75 22.42 -36.02
CA ILE A 654 1.11 23.69 -35.64
C ILE A 654 1.08 23.79 -34.10
N GLN A 655 1.94 24.69 -33.60
CA GLN A 655 1.72 25.66 -32.51
C GLN A 655 1.30 25.20 -31.09
N PHE A 656 1.94 25.84 -30.09
CA PHE A 656 1.60 25.72 -28.67
C PHE A 656 0.31 26.46 -28.32
N ASP A 657 -0.36 26.00 -27.27
CA ASP A 657 -0.93 26.87 -26.24
C ASP A 657 -0.31 26.50 -24.88
N LEU A 658 -0.33 27.41 -23.91
CA LEU A 658 0.46 27.34 -22.67
C LEU A 658 -0.42 27.59 -21.42
N GLY A 659 -1.31 26.63 -21.13
CA GLY A 659 -2.19 26.62 -19.95
C GLY A 659 -1.74 25.65 -18.85
N SER A 660 -2.13 25.96 -17.61
CA SER A 660 -2.08 25.17 -16.36
C SER A 660 -1.02 24.05 -16.20
N THR A 661 -0.11 24.25 -15.24
CA THR A 661 0.73 23.16 -14.69
C THR A 661 -0.08 22.30 -13.72
N ASP A 662 -0.75 21.28 -14.24
CA ASP A 662 -1.60 20.40 -13.42
C ASP A 662 -0.77 19.50 -12.48
N TYR A 663 -1.16 19.49 -11.20
CA TYR A 663 -0.48 18.73 -10.15
C TYR A 663 -0.92 17.26 -10.17
N VAL A 664 0.05 16.34 -10.11
CA VAL A 664 -0.23 14.90 -10.15
C VAL A 664 -0.38 14.35 -8.73
N ASP A 665 -1.60 14.48 -8.21
CA ASP A 665 -1.96 13.96 -6.89
C ASP A 665 -1.73 12.44 -6.77
N SER A 666 -0.95 12.10 -5.75
CA SER A 666 -0.50 10.76 -5.38
C SER A 666 -0.91 10.41 -3.94
N THR A 667 -2.15 10.74 -3.53
CA THR A 667 -2.73 10.33 -2.23
C THR A 667 -2.92 8.81 -2.10
N THR A 668 -1.82 8.11 -1.80
CA THR A 668 -1.84 6.81 -1.10
C THR A 668 -1.01 6.99 0.16
N PHE A 669 -1.64 7.55 1.20
CA PHE A 669 -0.91 8.09 2.35
C PHE A 669 -0.68 7.05 3.46
N ASP A 670 0.58 6.88 3.86
CA ASP A 670 1.06 5.90 4.85
C ASP A 670 1.65 6.63 6.08
N PRO A 671 1.21 6.34 7.34
CA PRO A 671 1.51 7.20 8.49
C PRO A 671 2.63 6.70 9.44
N GLN A 672 3.87 7.10 9.20
CA GLN A 672 4.99 7.25 10.17
C GLN A 672 5.95 8.32 9.60
N GLN A 673 6.96 8.93 10.24
CA GLN A 673 7.46 9.05 11.63
C GLN A 673 7.82 10.58 11.78
N GLN A 674 8.50 11.25 12.73
CA GLN A 674 8.95 11.08 14.14
C GLN A 674 9.12 12.52 14.73
N LEU A 675 9.90 12.70 15.81
CA LEU A 675 10.34 13.96 16.51
C LEU A 675 9.29 14.83 17.26
N GLU A 676 9.49 15.16 18.55
CA GLU A 676 10.33 14.47 19.56
C GLU A 676 9.91 14.81 21.01
N ALA A 677 9.80 13.79 21.86
CA ALA A 677 9.79 13.87 23.32
C ALA A 677 10.14 12.49 23.91
N LEU A 678 10.65 12.45 25.15
CA LEU A 678 11.24 11.24 25.76
C LEU A 678 10.21 10.15 26.15
N PRO A 679 10.63 8.87 26.28
CA PRO A 679 9.82 7.75 25.79
C PRO A 679 9.04 6.97 26.85
N ASP A 680 7.96 6.31 26.39
CA ASP A 680 7.25 5.25 27.11
C ASP A 680 7.22 3.97 26.25
N ALA A 681 7.65 2.84 26.84
CA ALA A 681 8.09 1.65 26.08
C ALA A 681 6.97 0.92 25.32
N ASN A 682 5.71 1.19 25.67
CA ASN A 682 4.54 0.52 25.09
C ASN A 682 4.28 0.88 23.61
N SER A 683 4.78 2.03 23.13
CA SER A 683 4.46 2.54 21.78
C SER A 683 5.04 1.70 20.63
N LEU A 684 6.10 0.93 20.89
CA LEU A 684 6.78 0.15 19.85
C LEU A 684 6.04 -1.15 19.48
N LEU A 685 5.30 -1.76 20.43
CA LEU A 685 4.91 -3.17 20.43
C LEU A 685 3.41 -3.41 20.21
N ILE A 686 2.71 -2.47 19.57
CA ILE A 686 1.24 -2.49 19.45
C ILE A 686 0.78 -3.61 18.49
N THR A 687 0.43 -4.77 19.05
CA THR A 687 -0.68 -5.59 18.54
C THR A 687 -1.98 -5.21 19.27
N VAL A 688 -3.13 -5.59 18.71
CA VAL A 688 -4.45 -5.19 19.23
C VAL A 688 -5.02 -6.25 20.19
N VAL A 689 -5.23 -5.87 21.46
CA VAL A 689 -5.86 -6.73 22.48
C VAL A 689 -7.40 -6.65 22.37
N PRO A 690 -8.12 -7.77 22.22
CA PRO A 690 -9.58 -7.81 22.37
C PRO A 690 -9.98 -7.61 23.84
N PRO A 691 -11.08 -6.89 24.15
CA PRO A 691 -11.47 -6.61 25.53
C PRO A 691 -11.92 -7.88 26.29
N GLY A 692 -11.01 -8.41 27.12
CA GLY A 692 -11.28 -9.40 28.17
C GLY A 692 -10.90 -8.85 29.56
N PRO A 693 -11.18 -9.59 30.65
CA PRO A 693 -10.81 -9.17 32.00
C PRO A 693 -9.28 -9.04 32.11
N MET A 694 -8.82 -7.85 32.50
CA MET A 694 -7.40 -7.48 32.50
C MET A 694 -6.59 -8.26 33.55
N THR A 695 -5.81 -9.24 33.10
CA THR A 695 -4.64 -9.73 33.84
C THR A 695 -3.48 -8.75 33.71
N THR A 696 -2.62 -8.66 34.73
CA THR A 696 -1.50 -7.70 34.77
C THR A 696 -0.41 -7.94 33.72
N ASN A 697 -0.44 -9.09 33.03
CA ASN A 697 0.57 -9.51 32.06
C ASN A 697 0.04 -9.58 30.61
N SER A 698 -1.21 -9.19 30.36
CA SER A 698 -1.91 -9.34 29.07
C SER A 698 -1.16 -8.79 27.84
N HIS A 699 -0.32 -7.76 28.00
CA HIS A 699 0.51 -7.24 26.91
C HIS A 699 1.73 -8.13 26.57
N LEU A 700 2.24 -8.93 27.52
CA LEU A 700 3.26 -9.94 27.26
C LEU A 700 2.65 -11.15 26.55
N GLU A 701 1.48 -11.62 27.02
CA GLU A 701 0.71 -12.71 26.41
C GLU A 701 0.36 -12.42 24.94
N LEU A 702 0.00 -11.17 24.64
CA LEU A 702 -0.21 -10.69 23.28
C LEU A 702 1.09 -10.71 22.44
N LEU A 703 2.20 -10.22 22.98
CA LEU A 703 3.49 -10.18 22.29
C LEU A 703 4.00 -11.59 21.98
N THR A 704 3.92 -12.51 22.96
CA THR A 704 4.13 -13.95 22.77
C THR A 704 3.30 -14.44 21.60
N LYS A 705 1.97 -14.35 21.67
CA LYS A 705 1.06 -14.86 20.63
C LYS A 705 1.38 -14.30 19.25
N THR A 706 1.69 -13.00 19.17
CA THR A 706 2.03 -12.32 17.91
C THR A 706 3.30 -12.93 17.28
N LEU A 707 4.32 -13.20 18.09
CA LEU A 707 5.57 -13.80 17.64
C LEU A 707 5.42 -15.31 17.35
N THR A 708 4.62 -16.04 18.13
CA THR A 708 4.26 -17.43 17.82
C THR A 708 3.56 -17.53 16.47
N GLU A 709 2.56 -16.67 16.19
CA GLU A 709 1.89 -16.65 14.88
C GLU A 709 2.85 -16.28 13.74
N ALA A 710 3.77 -15.33 13.93
CA ALA A 710 4.81 -14.99 12.96
C ALA A 710 5.78 -16.16 12.69
N HIS A 711 6.15 -16.90 13.74
CA HIS A 711 7.01 -18.09 13.62
C HIS A 711 6.29 -19.22 12.88
N THR A 712 5.09 -19.60 13.32
CA THR A 712 4.32 -20.69 12.69
C THR A 712 4.01 -20.41 11.22
N ARG A 713 3.66 -19.17 10.84
CA ARG A 713 3.37 -18.80 9.44
C ARG A 713 4.60 -18.75 8.52
N THR A 714 5.81 -18.72 9.07
CA THR A 714 7.07 -18.62 8.29
C THR A 714 7.98 -19.84 8.47
N CYS A 715 7.63 -20.80 9.32
CA CYS A 715 8.34 -22.08 9.36
C CYS A 715 7.97 -22.93 8.14
N LEU A 716 8.98 -23.51 7.47
CA LEU A 716 8.81 -24.25 6.20
C LEU A 716 7.92 -25.50 6.30
N TYR A 717 7.74 -26.01 7.51
CA TYR A 717 7.00 -27.24 7.82
C TYR A 717 6.24 -27.08 9.14
N THR A 718 5.03 -27.61 9.22
CA THR A 718 4.24 -27.67 10.47
C THR A 718 4.79 -28.74 11.43
N SER A 719 4.39 -28.68 12.70
CA SER A 719 4.81 -29.66 13.71
C SER A 719 4.30 -31.08 13.39
N GLU A 720 3.14 -31.21 12.75
CA GLU A 720 2.62 -32.50 12.26
C GLU A 720 3.46 -33.06 11.11
N GLN A 721 3.86 -32.21 10.15
CA GLN A 721 4.71 -32.62 9.03
C GLN A 721 6.09 -33.10 9.51
N ILE A 722 6.72 -32.36 10.43
CA ILE A 722 7.99 -32.77 11.06
C ILE A 722 7.80 -34.12 11.76
N ALA A 723 6.74 -34.27 12.57
CA ALA A 723 6.45 -35.52 13.25
C ALA A 723 6.12 -36.69 12.29
N GLU A 724 5.69 -36.42 11.05
CA GLU A 724 5.57 -37.42 10.00
C GLU A 724 6.93 -37.81 9.40
N PHE A 725 7.77 -36.84 9.04
CA PHE A 725 9.12 -37.09 8.53
C PHE A 725 10.00 -37.86 9.53
N MET A 726 9.92 -37.50 10.82
CA MET A 726 10.60 -38.21 11.92
C MET A 726 10.12 -39.67 12.12
N ARG A 727 8.98 -40.07 11.52
CA ARG A 727 8.49 -41.46 11.51
C ARG A 727 8.84 -42.24 10.25
N LYS A 728 9.40 -41.60 9.21
CA LYS A 728 9.78 -42.27 7.96
C LYS A 728 11.07 -43.08 8.17
N PRO A 729 11.19 -44.28 7.56
CA PRO A 729 12.43 -45.05 7.60
C PRO A 729 13.57 -44.25 6.94
N HIS A 730 14.77 -44.35 7.49
CA HIS A 730 15.92 -43.56 7.01
C HIS A 730 16.32 -43.96 5.58
N ASP A 731 16.43 -42.99 4.69
CA ASP A 731 16.81 -43.22 3.30
C ASP A 731 18.33 -43.33 3.14
N VAL A 732 18.80 -44.57 3.18
CA VAL A 732 20.22 -44.92 2.96
C VAL A 732 20.70 -44.49 1.57
N THR A 733 19.82 -44.40 0.58
CA THR A 733 20.14 -43.95 -0.79
C THR A 733 20.49 -42.46 -0.80
N ALA A 734 19.68 -41.65 -0.12
CA ALA A 734 19.96 -40.23 0.06
C ALA A 734 21.26 -39.99 0.83
N LEU A 735 21.49 -40.75 1.93
CA LEU A 735 22.74 -40.66 2.68
C LEU A 735 23.98 -40.96 1.81
N LEU A 736 23.91 -41.97 0.95
CA LEU A 736 24.98 -42.29 0.01
C LEU A 736 25.13 -41.22 -1.09
N CYS A 737 24.03 -40.59 -1.52
CA CYS A 737 24.04 -39.49 -2.49
C CYS A 737 24.82 -38.28 -1.95
N TYR A 738 24.48 -37.76 -0.77
CA TYR A 738 25.21 -36.62 -0.19
C TYR A 738 26.68 -36.96 0.12
N LYS A 739 26.98 -38.17 0.61
CA LYS A 739 28.37 -38.64 0.83
C LYS A 739 29.19 -38.89 -0.44
N SER A 740 28.56 -38.88 -1.62
CA SER A 740 29.24 -38.97 -2.93
C SER A 740 29.06 -37.72 -3.78
N MET A 741 28.49 -36.66 -3.22
CA MET A 741 28.32 -35.37 -3.88
C MET A 741 29.68 -34.65 -4.00
N ASP A 742 29.90 -34.00 -5.14
CA ASP A 742 31.08 -33.16 -5.34
C ASP A 742 31.09 -31.98 -4.35
N HIS A 743 32.28 -31.55 -3.93
CA HIS A 743 32.47 -30.48 -2.94
C HIS A 743 31.83 -29.16 -3.37
N GLU A 744 31.90 -28.80 -4.66
CA GLU A 744 31.28 -27.58 -5.18
C GLU A 744 29.75 -27.70 -5.22
N GLN A 745 29.25 -28.89 -5.56
CA GLN A 745 27.82 -29.18 -5.65
C GLN A 745 27.16 -29.24 -4.26
N LEU A 746 27.87 -29.75 -3.25
CA LEU A 746 27.41 -29.79 -1.86
C LEU A 746 27.27 -28.38 -1.29
N TRP A 747 28.30 -27.54 -1.47
CA TRP A 747 28.24 -26.12 -1.08
C TRP A 747 27.10 -25.36 -1.78
N LEU A 748 26.87 -25.62 -3.07
CA LEU A 748 25.80 -24.97 -3.82
C LEU A 748 24.40 -25.40 -3.37
N ASP A 749 24.17 -26.68 -3.07
CA ASP A 749 22.88 -27.14 -2.52
C ASP A 749 22.64 -26.59 -1.11
N CYS A 750 23.64 -26.65 -0.22
CA CYS A 750 23.55 -26.06 1.12
C CYS A 750 23.24 -24.56 1.06
N ALA A 751 23.89 -23.82 0.17
CA ALA A 751 23.61 -22.40 -0.08
C ALA A 751 22.18 -22.17 -0.60
N GLN A 752 21.65 -23.05 -1.45
CA GLN A 752 20.26 -22.97 -1.91
C GLN A 752 19.26 -23.22 -0.77
N LYS A 753 19.42 -24.31 0.01
CA LYS A 753 18.53 -24.58 1.16
C LYS A 753 18.58 -23.45 2.19
N LEU A 754 19.78 -22.96 2.51
CA LEU A 754 19.99 -21.83 3.41
C LEU A 754 19.29 -20.56 2.88
N THR A 755 19.35 -20.28 1.57
CA THR A 755 18.63 -19.15 0.95
C THR A 755 17.12 -19.25 1.17
N THR A 756 16.52 -20.44 1.02
CA THR A 756 15.09 -20.66 1.26
C THR A 756 14.71 -20.44 2.73
N ILE A 757 15.54 -20.89 3.67
CA ILE A 757 15.33 -20.63 5.11
C ILE A 757 15.46 -19.13 5.41
N ILE A 758 16.41 -18.44 4.79
CA ILE A 758 16.65 -17.00 4.97
C ILE A 758 15.50 -16.14 4.42
N GLN A 759 14.91 -16.50 3.27
CA GLN A 759 13.71 -15.83 2.77
C GLN A 759 12.60 -15.83 3.82
N GLN A 760 12.40 -16.96 4.50
CA GLN A 760 11.42 -17.08 5.57
C GLN A 760 11.82 -16.34 6.86
N ILE A 761 13.11 -16.21 7.16
CA ILE A 761 13.61 -15.37 8.26
C ILE A 761 13.36 -13.88 7.98
N ILE A 762 13.41 -13.45 6.71
CA ILE A 762 13.07 -12.08 6.31
C ILE A 762 11.56 -11.82 6.47
N GLU A 763 10.69 -12.75 6.08
CA GLU A 763 9.26 -12.62 6.35
C GLU A 763 8.94 -12.66 7.85
N PHE A 764 9.64 -13.49 8.64
CA PHE A 764 9.55 -13.47 10.10
C PHE A 764 9.93 -12.10 10.66
N ALA A 765 11.08 -11.55 10.25
CA ALA A 765 11.56 -10.25 10.68
C ALA A 765 10.56 -9.12 10.39
N LYS A 766 9.98 -9.09 9.18
CA LYS A 766 8.90 -8.14 8.82
C LYS A 766 7.68 -8.23 9.74
N MET A 767 7.38 -9.43 10.26
CA MET A 767 6.28 -9.67 11.19
C MET A 767 6.62 -9.42 12.68
N VAL A 768 7.89 -9.27 13.05
CA VAL A 768 8.29 -8.93 14.43
C VAL A 768 7.81 -7.52 14.78
N PRO A 769 7.00 -7.33 15.85
CA PRO A 769 6.47 -6.02 16.22
C PRO A 769 7.58 -4.97 16.41
N GLY A 770 7.52 -3.91 15.60
CA GLY A 770 8.46 -2.80 15.64
C GLY A 770 9.70 -2.94 14.74
N PHE A 771 10.03 -4.14 14.21
CA PHE A 771 11.20 -4.30 13.33
C PHE A 771 11.12 -3.41 12.08
N MET A 772 9.95 -3.37 11.43
CA MET A 772 9.70 -2.51 10.25
C MET A 772 9.70 -1.00 10.55
N LYS A 773 9.77 -0.58 11.82
CA LYS A 773 9.89 0.85 12.23
C LYS A 773 11.34 1.32 12.35
N LEU A 774 12.31 0.39 12.38
CA LEU A 774 13.74 0.67 12.41
C LEU A 774 14.21 1.25 11.07
N SER A 775 15.37 1.90 11.02
CA SER A 775 15.91 2.39 9.74
C SER A 775 16.22 1.23 8.78
N GLN A 776 16.13 1.46 7.46
CA GLN A 776 16.44 0.40 6.48
C GLN A 776 17.88 -0.12 6.63
N ASP A 777 18.82 0.74 6.99
CA ASP A 777 20.21 0.34 7.27
C ASP A 777 20.29 -0.60 8.48
N ASP A 778 19.57 -0.30 9.57
CA ASP A 778 19.50 -1.15 10.76
C ASP A 778 18.79 -2.49 10.46
N GLN A 779 17.69 -2.47 9.70
CA GLN A 779 16.99 -3.69 9.28
C GLN A 779 17.90 -4.62 8.47
N ILE A 780 18.65 -4.07 7.50
CA ILE A 780 19.62 -4.81 6.69
C ILE A 780 20.76 -5.34 7.57
N LEU A 781 21.30 -4.54 8.48
CA LEU A 781 22.38 -4.93 9.38
C LEU A 781 21.98 -6.07 10.33
N LEU A 782 20.82 -5.98 10.96
CA LEU A 782 20.28 -7.02 11.84
C LEU A 782 20.04 -8.33 11.07
N LEU A 783 19.54 -8.26 9.83
CA LEU A 783 19.40 -9.42 8.96
C LEU A 783 20.75 -10.01 8.53
N LYS A 784 21.73 -9.18 8.17
CA LYS A 784 23.09 -9.65 7.82
C LYS A 784 23.76 -10.39 8.97
N ALA A 785 23.71 -9.84 10.19
CA ALA A 785 24.33 -10.46 11.35
C ALA A 785 23.54 -11.66 11.89
N GLY A 786 22.21 -11.58 11.95
CA GLY A 786 21.36 -12.58 12.59
C GLY A 786 20.86 -13.71 11.69
N SER A 787 20.89 -13.58 10.36
CA SER A 787 20.24 -14.55 9.45
C SER A 787 20.80 -15.98 9.56
N PHE A 788 22.12 -16.16 9.69
CA PHE A 788 22.70 -17.50 9.86
C PHE A 788 22.39 -18.09 11.24
N GLU A 789 22.53 -17.29 12.31
CA GLU A 789 22.18 -17.67 13.69
C GLU A 789 20.72 -18.16 13.77
N MET A 790 19.81 -17.41 13.16
CA MET A 790 18.38 -17.72 13.02
C MET A 790 18.11 -18.99 12.20
N SER A 791 18.95 -19.33 11.22
CA SER A 791 18.86 -20.60 10.49
C SER A 791 19.22 -21.79 11.38
N VAL A 792 20.18 -21.64 12.30
CA VAL A 792 20.54 -22.68 13.28
C VAL A 792 19.42 -22.87 14.33
N LEU A 793 18.75 -21.78 14.75
CA LEU A 793 17.55 -21.87 15.60
C LEU A 793 16.38 -22.59 14.89
N ARG A 794 16.22 -22.40 13.58
CA ARG A 794 15.23 -23.16 12.81
C ARG A 794 15.65 -24.62 12.65
N MET A 795 16.95 -24.90 12.52
CA MET A 795 17.49 -26.26 12.46
C MET A 795 17.21 -27.08 13.73
N SER A 796 17.23 -26.49 14.94
CA SER A 796 16.90 -27.23 16.17
C SER A 796 15.44 -27.73 16.22
N ARG A 797 14.54 -27.14 15.42
CA ARG A 797 13.16 -27.60 15.23
C ARG A 797 13.03 -28.73 14.20
N TYR A 798 14.08 -28.97 13.41
CA TYR A 798 14.14 -29.97 12.34
C TYR A 798 15.10 -31.13 12.65
N LEU A 799 15.72 -31.14 13.83
CA LEU A 799 16.70 -32.13 14.28
C LEU A 799 16.12 -33.00 15.41
N ASP A 800 16.28 -34.32 15.31
CA ASP A 800 16.02 -35.23 16.43
C ASP A 800 17.27 -35.31 17.33
N PRO A 801 17.21 -34.85 18.59
CA PRO A 801 18.35 -34.92 19.49
C PRO A 801 18.73 -36.36 19.88
N VAL A 802 17.84 -37.34 19.72
CA VAL A 802 18.12 -38.76 20.06
C VAL A 802 19.00 -39.42 19.00
N THR A 803 18.59 -39.39 17.73
CA THR A 803 19.37 -39.96 16.61
C THR A 803 20.43 -39.03 16.05
N ASN A 804 20.38 -37.73 16.38
CA ASN A 804 21.22 -36.66 15.81
C ASN A 804 21.10 -36.54 14.28
N LEU A 805 19.91 -36.82 13.75
CA LEU A 805 19.55 -36.63 12.35
C LEU A 805 18.79 -35.31 12.17
N VAL A 806 19.07 -34.58 11.10
CA VAL A 806 18.31 -33.39 10.68
C VAL A 806 17.47 -33.70 9.45
N MET A 807 16.26 -33.14 9.39
CA MET A 807 15.42 -33.13 8.20
C MET A 807 16.01 -32.15 7.18
N TYR A 808 16.50 -32.67 6.05
CA TYR A 808 17.17 -31.92 4.99
C TYR A 808 16.51 -32.23 3.65
N GLY A 809 15.66 -31.32 3.18
CA GLY A 809 14.66 -31.66 2.16
C GLY A 809 13.68 -32.70 2.71
N ASP A 810 13.40 -33.74 1.93
CA ASP A 810 12.47 -34.81 2.31
C ASP A 810 13.12 -35.99 3.07
N HIS A 811 14.40 -35.88 3.45
CA HIS A 811 15.19 -36.96 4.04
C HIS A 811 15.71 -36.60 5.45
N MET A 812 15.89 -37.62 6.30
CA MET A 812 16.58 -37.50 7.59
C MET A 812 18.07 -37.85 7.42
N ILE A 813 18.97 -36.92 7.73
CA ILE A 813 20.40 -37.00 7.37
C ILE A 813 21.30 -36.72 8.59
N PRO A 814 22.39 -37.47 8.84
CA PRO A 814 23.36 -37.17 9.91
C PRO A 814 24.35 -36.07 9.51
N SER A 815 25.05 -35.49 10.49
CA SER A 815 26.15 -34.55 10.23
C SER A 815 27.25 -35.13 9.34
N ASP A 816 27.48 -36.44 9.42
CA ASP A 816 28.54 -37.13 8.70
C ASP A 816 28.35 -37.14 7.16
N ALA A 817 27.14 -36.83 6.67
CA ALA A 817 26.84 -36.67 5.25
C ALA A 817 27.38 -35.36 4.64
N PHE A 818 27.66 -34.37 5.48
CA PHE A 818 28.18 -33.05 5.10
C PHE A 818 29.70 -32.93 5.38
N THR A 819 30.37 -34.05 5.68
CA THR A 819 31.81 -34.08 5.95
C THR A 819 32.61 -33.80 4.69
N THR A 820 33.42 -32.75 4.69
CA THR A 820 34.37 -32.45 3.60
C THR A 820 35.81 -32.73 4.04
N ALA A 821 36.75 -32.60 3.11
CA ALA A 821 38.18 -32.69 3.42
C ALA A 821 38.72 -31.45 4.18
N ASP A 822 37.93 -30.38 4.33
CA ASP A 822 38.39 -29.13 4.92
C ASP A 822 38.10 -29.05 6.42
N THR A 823 39.15 -28.79 7.22
CA THR A 823 39.05 -28.72 8.68
C THR A 823 38.24 -27.54 9.22
N THR A 824 38.02 -26.48 8.43
CA THR A 824 37.17 -25.35 8.81
C THR A 824 35.70 -25.70 8.58
N GLU A 825 35.39 -26.31 7.43
CA GLU A 825 34.04 -26.75 7.07
C GLU A 825 33.54 -27.90 7.96
N MET A 826 34.40 -28.89 8.24
CA MET A 826 34.07 -29.97 9.17
C MET A 826 33.81 -29.45 10.60
N LYS A 827 34.49 -28.37 11.04
CA LYS A 827 34.17 -27.70 12.30
C LYS A 827 32.83 -26.97 12.24
N LEU A 828 32.55 -26.27 11.14
CA LEU A 828 31.27 -25.59 10.93
C LEU A 828 30.11 -26.58 11.04
N VAL A 829 30.15 -27.69 10.30
CA VAL A 829 29.11 -28.74 10.31
C VAL A 829 28.92 -29.31 11.72
N ASN A 830 29.99 -29.74 12.38
CA ASN A 830 29.89 -30.33 13.72
C ASN A 830 29.34 -29.35 14.75
N ASN A 831 29.85 -28.11 14.79
CA ASN A 831 29.38 -27.08 15.71
C ASN A 831 27.93 -26.67 15.40
N THR A 832 27.50 -26.64 14.14
CA THR A 832 26.10 -26.36 13.76
C THR A 832 25.15 -27.44 14.28
N PHE A 833 25.48 -28.73 14.10
CA PHE A 833 24.68 -29.82 14.67
C PHE A 833 24.71 -29.80 16.20
N GLU A 834 25.86 -29.52 16.83
CA GLU A 834 25.98 -29.45 18.30
C GLU A 834 25.14 -28.30 18.88
N VAL A 835 25.19 -27.08 18.32
CA VAL A 835 24.38 -25.94 18.79
C VAL A 835 22.89 -26.21 18.57
N ALA A 836 22.50 -26.72 17.39
CA ALA A 836 21.11 -27.08 17.12
C ALA A 836 20.59 -28.17 18.07
N LYS A 837 21.39 -29.21 18.34
CA LYS A 837 21.04 -30.28 19.29
C LYS A 837 20.93 -29.77 20.73
N ASN A 838 21.89 -28.97 21.20
CA ASN A 838 21.85 -28.37 22.53
C ASN A 838 20.56 -27.56 22.76
N ILE A 839 20.03 -26.90 21.73
CA ILE A 839 18.77 -26.14 21.81
C ILE A 839 17.54 -27.07 21.70
N ALA A 840 17.59 -28.11 20.87
CA ALA A 840 16.53 -29.11 20.77
C ALA A 840 16.33 -29.90 22.09
N GLU A 841 17.42 -30.18 22.82
CA GLU A 841 17.37 -30.85 24.12
C GLU A 841 16.68 -30.03 25.23
N LEU A 842 16.58 -28.71 25.08
CA LEU A 842 15.79 -27.84 25.97
C LEU A 842 14.28 -28.01 25.77
N LYS A 843 13.84 -28.65 24.68
CA LYS A 843 12.42 -28.92 24.36
C LYS A 843 11.54 -27.66 24.41
N LEU A 844 12.03 -26.58 23.82
CA LEU A 844 11.30 -25.32 23.75
C LEU A 844 9.95 -25.48 23.04
N THR A 845 8.94 -24.77 23.51
CA THR A 845 7.68 -24.63 22.77
C THR A 845 7.84 -23.73 21.54
N GLU A 846 6.92 -23.80 20.58
CA GLU A 846 6.89 -22.90 19.41
C GLU A 846 6.91 -21.41 19.84
N SER A 847 6.23 -21.06 20.94
CA SER A 847 6.25 -19.72 21.54
C SER A 847 7.63 -19.31 22.06
N GLU A 848 8.28 -20.19 22.83
CA GLU A 848 9.61 -19.93 23.39
C GLU A 848 10.68 -19.81 22.29
N LEU A 849 10.63 -20.69 21.29
CA LEU A 849 11.53 -20.63 20.13
C LEU A 849 11.27 -19.38 19.29
N ALA A 850 10.02 -18.96 19.10
CA ALA A 850 9.68 -17.70 18.43
C ALA A 850 10.23 -16.47 19.17
N LEU A 851 10.03 -16.42 20.49
CA LEU A 851 10.52 -15.35 21.36
C LEU A 851 12.06 -15.29 21.40
N TYR A 852 12.73 -16.43 21.53
CA TYR A 852 14.18 -16.51 21.50
C TYR A 852 14.76 -16.13 20.14
N SER A 853 14.12 -16.57 19.04
CA SER A 853 14.45 -16.14 17.68
C SER A 853 14.37 -14.62 17.53
N ALA A 854 13.30 -14.00 18.01
CA ALA A 854 13.15 -12.55 17.98
C ALA A 854 14.21 -11.81 18.83
N CYS A 855 14.64 -12.38 19.97
CA CYS A 855 15.79 -11.87 20.74
C CYS A 855 17.12 -11.92 19.97
N VAL A 856 17.41 -13.04 19.28
CA VAL A 856 18.65 -13.20 18.50
C VAL A 856 18.72 -12.20 17.34
N LEU A 857 17.61 -12.06 16.61
CA LEU A 857 17.46 -11.08 15.53
C LEU A 857 17.65 -9.63 16.02
N LEU A 858 16.98 -9.24 17.12
CA LEU A 858 17.02 -7.87 17.66
C LEU A 858 18.14 -7.64 18.69
N SER A 859 19.30 -8.30 18.51
CA SER A 859 20.47 -8.06 19.36
C SER A 859 20.90 -6.57 19.30
N PRO A 860 20.95 -5.82 20.41
CA PRO A 860 21.25 -4.38 20.40
C PRO A 860 22.76 -4.06 20.29
N ASP A 861 23.61 -5.06 20.44
CA ASP A 861 25.07 -4.98 20.44
C ASP A 861 25.71 -5.33 19.08
N ARG A 862 24.93 -5.33 17.99
CA ARG A 862 25.46 -5.48 16.62
C ARG A 862 26.23 -4.21 16.23
N LEU A 863 27.48 -4.38 15.83
CA LEU A 863 28.34 -3.29 15.35
C LEU A 863 27.74 -2.62 14.10
N GLY A 864 27.68 -1.28 14.10
CA GLY A 864 27.18 -0.47 12.98
C GLY A 864 25.73 0.01 13.11
N LEU A 865 24.99 -0.41 14.15
CA LEU A 865 23.62 0.08 14.41
C LEU A 865 23.60 1.60 14.61
N LYS A 866 22.64 2.27 13.96
CA LYS A 866 22.38 3.71 14.08
C LYS A 866 21.45 3.98 15.27
N ASN A 867 20.31 3.27 15.31
CA ASN A 867 19.27 3.45 16.31
C ASN A 867 19.34 2.38 17.42
N VAL A 868 20.50 2.23 18.07
CA VAL A 868 20.74 1.23 19.14
C VAL A 868 19.65 1.25 20.22
N GLN A 869 19.17 2.43 20.63
CA GLN A 869 18.16 2.57 21.68
C GLN A 869 16.79 1.98 21.30
N ASP A 870 16.38 2.07 20.03
CA ASP A 870 15.11 1.50 19.56
C ASP A 870 15.18 -0.04 19.58
N VAL A 871 16.27 -0.60 19.02
CA VAL A 871 16.56 -2.04 19.05
C VAL A 871 16.64 -2.56 20.48
N GLN A 872 17.35 -1.85 21.36
CA GLN A 872 17.48 -2.18 22.80
C GLN A 872 16.13 -2.20 23.52
N THR A 873 15.20 -1.32 23.15
CA THR A 873 13.86 -1.24 23.74
C THR A 873 12.97 -2.40 23.28
N LEU A 874 12.99 -2.72 21.98
CA LEU A 874 12.32 -3.91 21.44
C LEU A 874 12.84 -5.20 22.09
N TYR A 875 14.16 -5.36 22.11
CA TYR A 875 14.85 -6.50 22.71
C TYR A 875 14.45 -6.73 24.17
N GLN A 876 14.45 -5.68 25.01
CA GLN A 876 14.07 -5.81 26.43
C GLN A 876 12.64 -6.27 26.64
N ALA A 877 11.70 -5.92 25.77
CA ALA A 877 10.31 -6.34 25.90
C ALA A 877 10.10 -7.79 25.47
N ILE A 878 10.74 -8.20 24.37
CA ILE A 878 10.73 -9.60 23.90
C ILE A 878 11.43 -10.49 24.93
N LEU A 879 12.54 -10.03 25.52
CA LEU A 879 13.24 -10.74 26.60
C LEU A 879 12.39 -10.91 27.87
N LYS A 880 11.55 -9.91 28.21
CA LYS A 880 10.56 -10.02 29.30
C LYS A 880 9.47 -11.04 28.97
N ALA A 881 8.95 -11.06 27.74
CA ALA A 881 7.98 -12.05 27.29
C ALA A 881 8.57 -13.48 27.26
N LEU A 882 9.81 -13.65 26.76
CA LEU A 882 10.55 -14.92 26.82
C LEU A 882 10.70 -15.43 28.25
N LYS A 883 11.10 -14.56 29.18
CA LYS A 883 11.26 -14.92 30.59
C LYS A 883 9.92 -15.28 31.26
N TYR A 884 8.83 -14.61 30.87
CA TYR A 884 7.49 -14.93 31.35
C TYR A 884 7.00 -16.28 30.82
N GLU A 885 7.10 -16.53 29.51
CA GLU A 885 6.67 -17.78 28.88
C GLU A 885 7.41 -18.99 29.47
N LEU A 886 8.75 -18.90 29.59
CA LEU A 886 9.58 -19.95 30.20
C LEU A 886 9.22 -20.21 31.67
N GLN A 887 8.71 -19.22 32.41
CA GLN A 887 8.23 -19.41 33.79
C GLN A 887 6.85 -20.11 33.88
N LEU A 888 6.07 -20.11 32.79
CA LEU A 888 4.81 -20.85 32.72
C LEU A 888 5.05 -22.33 32.40
N THR A 889 6.02 -22.64 31.55
CA THR A 889 6.31 -23.98 31.02
C THR A 889 7.44 -24.69 31.78
N HIS A 890 8.61 -24.08 31.95
CA HIS A 890 9.81 -24.67 32.58
C HIS A 890 9.92 -24.25 34.06
N LYS A 891 8.94 -24.66 34.87
CA LYS A 891 8.83 -24.31 36.30
C LYS A 891 9.88 -24.94 37.23
N LEU A 892 10.70 -25.85 36.72
CA LEU A 892 11.79 -26.50 37.45
C LEU A 892 13.13 -26.14 36.79
N PRO A 893 14.23 -26.01 37.56
CA PRO A 893 15.55 -25.79 36.99
C PRO A 893 15.93 -26.87 35.98
N PHE A 894 16.65 -26.49 34.93
CA PHE A 894 17.16 -27.42 33.92
C PHE A 894 18.25 -28.34 34.51
N LYS A 895 19.13 -27.78 35.35
CA LYS A 895 20.22 -28.54 36.02
C LYS A 895 20.74 -27.79 37.24
N GLY A 896 20.64 -28.40 38.43
CA GLY A 896 20.98 -27.70 39.68
C GLY A 896 20.04 -26.52 39.91
N ASP A 897 20.58 -25.32 40.08
CA ASP A 897 19.79 -24.08 40.21
C ASP A 897 19.58 -23.35 38.86
N VAL A 898 20.22 -23.81 37.78
CA VAL A 898 20.25 -23.13 36.47
C VAL A 898 18.91 -23.23 35.74
N GLN A 899 18.37 -22.10 35.29
CA GLN A 899 17.10 -22.04 34.54
C GLN A 899 17.35 -22.17 33.03
N VAL A 900 16.33 -22.63 32.28
CA VAL A 900 16.37 -22.70 30.81
C VAL A 900 16.70 -21.33 30.19
N PHE A 901 16.17 -20.25 30.77
CA PHE A 901 16.48 -18.87 30.36
C PHE A 901 18.00 -18.57 30.40
N ASP A 902 18.70 -19.00 31.45
CA ASP A 902 20.14 -18.70 31.62
C ASP A 902 20.98 -19.47 30.58
N VAL A 903 20.57 -20.71 30.25
CA VAL A 903 21.20 -21.52 29.19
C VAL A 903 21.01 -20.87 27.82
N LEU A 904 19.79 -20.41 27.50
CA LEU A 904 19.50 -19.71 26.25
C LEU A 904 20.29 -18.40 26.11
N MET A 905 20.45 -17.66 27.20
CA MET A 905 21.25 -16.43 27.20
C MET A 905 22.74 -16.70 27.00
N ALA A 906 23.27 -17.80 27.56
CA ALA A 906 24.66 -18.22 27.30
C ALA A 906 24.89 -18.61 25.82
N LYS A 907 23.93 -19.30 25.19
CA LYS A 907 24.02 -19.76 23.79
C LYS A 907 24.09 -18.64 22.73
N LEU A 908 23.89 -17.38 23.12
CA LEU A 908 24.09 -16.22 22.23
C LEU A 908 25.55 -16.06 21.77
N ALA A 909 26.53 -16.50 22.58
CA ALA A 909 27.95 -16.49 22.18
C ALA A 909 28.21 -17.56 21.11
N ASP A 910 27.85 -18.82 21.40
CA ASP A 910 28.01 -19.97 20.51
C ASP A 910 27.42 -19.70 19.10
N LEU A 911 26.26 -19.06 19.02
CA LEU A 911 25.61 -18.70 17.75
C LEU A 911 26.45 -17.70 16.93
N ARG A 912 27.05 -16.70 17.59
CA ARG A 912 27.89 -15.67 16.94
C ARG A 912 29.20 -16.24 16.46
N ASP A 913 29.87 -17.05 17.27
CA ASP A 913 31.09 -17.77 16.91
C ASP A 913 30.86 -18.70 15.71
N LEU A 914 29.69 -19.35 15.68
CA LEU A 914 29.26 -20.19 14.57
C LEU A 914 28.94 -19.37 13.29
N SER A 915 28.37 -18.17 13.44
CA SER A 915 28.13 -17.23 12.34
C SER A 915 29.44 -16.70 11.72
N MET A 916 30.44 -16.40 12.55
CA MET A 916 31.80 -16.06 12.09
C MET A 916 32.47 -17.25 11.39
N LEU A 917 32.38 -18.45 11.95
CA LEU A 917 32.93 -19.67 11.36
C LEU A 917 32.30 -20.01 9.99
N HIS A 918 31.01 -19.70 9.80
CA HIS A 918 30.35 -19.79 8.49
C HIS A 918 30.93 -18.78 7.48
N MET A 919 31.13 -17.52 7.89
CA MET A 919 31.74 -16.50 7.03
C MET A 919 33.17 -16.85 6.63
N ASP A 920 33.98 -17.37 7.55
CA ASP A 920 35.35 -17.84 7.29
C ASP A 920 35.37 -19.01 6.29
N ALA A 921 34.52 -20.02 6.51
CA ALA A 921 34.39 -21.18 5.62
C ALA A 921 33.95 -20.74 4.19
N LEU A 922 32.94 -19.86 4.11
CA LEU A 922 32.42 -19.35 2.84
C LEU A 922 33.44 -18.47 2.11
N ALA A 923 34.22 -17.65 2.82
CA ALA A 923 35.29 -16.84 2.24
C ALA A 923 36.42 -17.72 1.70
N LYS A 924 36.82 -18.75 2.45
CA LYS A 924 37.80 -19.75 2.04
C LYS A 924 37.35 -20.51 0.79
N PHE A 925 36.12 -21.04 0.79
CA PHE A 925 35.55 -21.74 -0.35
C PHE A 925 35.49 -20.85 -1.60
N ARG A 926 34.98 -19.62 -1.50
CA ARG A 926 34.94 -18.66 -2.61
C ARG A 926 36.32 -18.29 -3.16
N SER A 927 37.38 -18.39 -2.36
CA SER A 927 38.76 -18.16 -2.83
C SER A 927 39.30 -19.30 -3.71
N ALA A 928 38.77 -20.53 -3.55
CA ALA A 928 39.10 -21.68 -4.38
C ALA A 928 38.17 -21.78 -5.61
N SER A 929 36.86 -21.65 -5.40
CA SER A 929 35.82 -21.92 -6.41
C SER A 929 35.14 -20.64 -6.91
N GLY A 930 35.95 -19.65 -7.30
CA GLY A 930 35.50 -18.30 -7.69
C GLY A 930 34.64 -18.21 -8.96
N HIS A 931 34.45 -19.32 -9.68
CA HIS A 931 33.55 -19.44 -10.84
C HIS A 931 32.08 -19.72 -10.47
N LEU A 932 31.78 -20.09 -9.22
CA LEU A 932 30.45 -20.54 -8.82
C LEU A 932 29.47 -19.39 -8.52
N GLU A 933 28.29 -19.47 -9.15
CA GLU A 933 27.21 -18.49 -8.97
C GLU A 933 26.27 -18.85 -7.80
N PHE A 934 26.66 -18.47 -6.59
CA PHE A 934 25.75 -18.50 -5.42
C PHE A 934 24.46 -17.66 -5.67
N PRO A 935 23.33 -18.00 -5.01
CA PRO A 935 22.09 -17.22 -5.06
C PRO A 935 22.28 -15.75 -4.68
N ALA A 936 21.55 -14.84 -5.33
CA ALA A 936 21.74 -13.39 -5.17
C ALA A 936 21.58 -12.91 -3.71
N LEU A 937 20.53 -13.35 -3.02
CA LEU A 937 20.29 -13.01 -1.60
C LEU A 937 21.40 -13.53 -0.66
N HIS A 938 21.94 -14.72 -0.95
CA HIS A 938 23.07 -15.30 -0.21
C HIS A 938 24.40 -14.58 -0.50
N LYS A 939 24.58 -14.04 -1.71
CA LYS A 939 25.71 -13.15 -2.03
C LYS A 939 25.57 -11.81 -1.30
N GLU A 940 24.36 -11.25 -1.24
CA GLU A 940 24.07 -9.95 -0.63
C GLU A 940 24.25 -9.96 0.89
N LEU A 941 23.65 -10.93 1.60
CA LEU A 941 23.74 -11.02 3.05
C LEU A 941 25.16 -11.41 3.50
N PHE A 942 25.71 -12.49 2.94
CA PHE A 942 27.04 -13.00 3.26
C PHE A 942 28.09 -12.45 2.29
N SER A 943 28.22 -11.12 2.26
CA SER A 943 29.22 -10.38 1.47
C SER A 943 30.38 -9.93 2.36
N VAL A 944 31.61 -10.27 1.98
CA VAL A 944 32.84 -9.99 2.76
C VAL A 944 33.25 -8.50 2.70
N GLU A 945 32.72 -7.73 1.75
CA GLU A 945 33.13 -6.34 1.49
C GLU A 945 32.63 -5.30 2.53
N ASN A 946 31.81 -5.69 3.51
CA ASN A 946 31.13 -4.77 4.44
C ASN A 946 30.96 -5.34 5.87
N MET A 947 32.04 -5.81 6.49
CA MET A 947 32.16 -5.99 7.95
C MET A 947 33.39 -5.22 8.46
#